data_AF-A0A2U1Q5N5-F1
#
_entry.id   AF-A0A2U1Q5N5-F1
#
_cell.length_a   1.000
_cell.length_b   1.000
_cell.length_c   1.000
_cell.angle_alpha   90.00
_cell.angle_beta   90.00
_cell.angle_gamma   90.00
#
_symmetry.space_group_name_H-M   'P 1'
#
loop_
_entity.id
_entity.type
_entity.pdbx_description
1 polymer ?
#
loop_
_entity_poly.entity_id
_entity_poly.type
_entity_poly.pdbx_seq_one_letter_code
_entity_poly.pdbx_strand_id
1 'polypeptide(L)'
;MSSYGIRKLFIGQPQGHKYTYMLKYLYPERAIRKVESVIKETIKSIANHDGFPHCFTIADLGCSSGPNTLLAVSNIINGVHEACKEKNLKPPQYQVPKGIENNKLNINIGKISPPNVFENYKKQFQKDFTTFLESRSIEIVRGGRMVLTLVGRSDVDPHGNEGGQISNLIARSLVDLVKEGLIQESDINSFNIPAYNNYSDEIRDIIYSQRSFSLDILETFGVDMDPYGAGYENSKVSDEPINHGKRAAKIMRAYIEPVLVTHFGNSAMDLLFKELEKNVDEHLATEITNAKYEAAGELAHVKEIIKWGTDYFLKTFNSTADTISQLVAQVGTGDTSGGTSDPNDHTCWMRPEDIDYTRPVTVCSTCSDLAAEMAAALASASIVFKDNKLYSKKLVHGAETLWKFARNQRGSYSAGGADAATFYNSTMYWDEFVWGGAWMYYATGNQSYLYLASHPTLAKHAGAFWGGPDYGVLSWDNKLTGAQVLLTRLRLFLSPGYPYEQTLKTYHNQTSIIMCSFLPYFTSFNRTRGGLIQLNHGRPQPLQYVVNAAFLATLFSDYLDAADTPGWYCGPNFYSTDVLRKFAETQIDYILGKNPRKMSYVVGFGNHYPKHVHHRGASIPKNKIKYSCKGGYKFRDSKKPNPNTIIGAMVAGPDKRDGFHDVRTNYNYTEPTLAGNAGLVAALVALSGERTTNKIDKNTIFSAVPPMFPTPPPPPAPWKP
;
A
#
# COMPACT_ATOMS: atom_id res chain seq x y z
N MET A 1 -52.70 -32.22 12.70
CA MET A 1 -52.49 -30.78 12.94
C MET A 1 -51.44 -30.64 14.03
N SER A 2 -50.17 -30.63 13.65
CA SER A 2 -49.26 -29.45 13.56
C SER A 2 -48.42 -29.28 14.83
N SER A 3 -47.34 -30.06 14.95
CA SER A 3 -46.30 -29.88 15.96
C SER A 3 -44.94 -29.60 15.29
N TYR A 4 -44.55 -28.33 15.23
CA TYR A 4 -43.22 -27.88 14.85
C TYR A 4 -42.24 -28.17 15.99
N GLY A 5 -41.15 -28.91 15.72
CA GLY A 5 -40.13 -29.29 16.71
C GLY A 5 -38.71 -29.14 16.17
N ILE A 6 -38.01 -28.14 16.70
CA ILE A 6 -36.77 -27.45 16.28
C ILE A 6 -35.50 -28.37 16.18
N ARG A 7 -34.62 -28.16 15.19
CA ARG A 7 -33.28 -28.81 15.03
C ARG A 7 -32.14 -27.78 14.90
N LYS A 8 -31.25 -27.68 15.88
CA LYS A 8 -30.39 -26.52 16.16
C LYS A 8 -28.92 -26.68 15.63
N LEU A 9 -28.37 -25.75 14.80
CA LEU A 9 -26.98 -25.72 14.25
C LEU A 9 -26.04 -24.72 14.98
N PHE A 10 -24.97 -25.19 15.65
CA PHE A 10 -23.95 -24.33 16.29
C PHE A 10 -22.63 -24.31 15.50
N ILE A 11 -21.86 -23.21 15.61
CA ILE A 11 -20.49 -23.08 15.09
C ILE A 11 -19.59 -22.63 16.26
N GLY A 12 -18.48 -23.34 16.47
CA GLY A 12 -17.48 -23.02 17.52
C GLY A 12 -16.31 -24.01 17.52
N GLN A 13 -15.08 -23.49 17.60
CA GLN A 13 -13.81 -24.25 17.56
C GLN A 13 -13.53 -25.07 18.84
N PRO A 14 -12.79 -26.20 18.76
CA PRO A 14 -12.18 -26.81 19.93
C PRO A 14 -10.76 -26.28 20.18
N GLN A 15 -10.53 -25.73 21.38
CA GLN A 15 -9.20 -25.54 21.95
C GLN A 15 -8.61 -26.87 22.45
N GLY A 16 -7.29 -27.04 22.27
CA GLY A 16 -6.46 -27.89 23.12
C GLY A 16 -6.32 -29.36 22.70
N HIS A 17 -5.19 -29.70 22.06
CA HIS A 17 -4.14 -30.54 22.64
C HIS A 17 -3.10 -30.93 21.58
N LYS A 18 -1.83 -30.69 21.92
CA LYS A 18 -0.62 -31.07 21.17
C LYS A 18 -0.60 -32.60 20.99
N TYR A 19 -0.07 -33.09 19.85
CA TYR A 19 0.30 -34.48 19.50
C TYR A 19 -0.58 -35.34 18.54
N THR A 20 -1.53 -34.81 17.78
CA THR A 20 -2.39 -35.66 16.89
C THR A 20 -2.35 -35.42 15.38
N TYR A 21 -1.67 -34.38 14.86
CA TYR A 21 -1.77 -34.05 13.42
C TYR A 21 -1.00 -35.02 12.49
N MET A 22 0.21 -35.47 12.83
CA MET A 22 1.00 -36.35 11.94
C MET A 22 0.44 -37.78 11.83
N LEU A 23 -0.15 -38.33 12.90
CA LEU A 23 -0.73 -39.68 12.89
C LEU A 23 -2.08 -39.74 12.13
N LYS A 24 -2.78 -38.60 11.96
CA LYS A 24 -4.05 -38.53 11.22
C LYS A 24 -3.91 -38.64 9.70
N TYR A 25 -2.76 -38.32 9.11
CA TYR A 25 -2.58 -38.38 7.64
C TYR A 25 -2.14 -39.76 7.14
N LEU A 26 -1.27 -40.45 7.87
CA LEU A 26 -0.61 -41.70 7.41
C LEU A 26 -1.57 -42.89 7.31
N TYR A 27 -2.56 -43.00 8.19
CA TYR A 27 -3.46 -44.15 8.22
C TYR A 27 -4.48 -44.11 7.07
N PRO A 28 -5.19 -42.99 6.80
CA PRO A 28 -6.04 -42.86 5.62
C PRO A 28 -5.25 -42.93 4.32
N GLU A 29 -4.05 -42.33 4.24
CA GLU A 29 -3.21 -42.41 3.05
C GLU A 29 -2.84 -43.87 2.71
N ARG A 30 -2.41 -44.65 3.71
CA ARG A 30 -2.13 -46.09 3.53
C ARG A 30 -3.39 -46.88 3.13
N ALA A 31 -4.55 -46.52 3.65
CA ALA A 31 -5.81 -47.14 3.25
C ALA A 31 -6.15 -46.81 1.79
N ILE A 32 -6.09 -45.53 1.39
CA ILE A 32 -6.34 -45.08 0.02
C ILE A 32 -5.38 -45.76 -0.97
N ARG A 33 -4.09 -45.85 -0.64
CA ARG A 33 -3.09 -46.56 -1.47
C ARG A 33 -3.36 -48.06 -1.57
N LYS A 34 -3.90 -48.70 -0.54
CA LYS A 34 -4.29 -50.12 -0.58
C LYS A 34 -5.55 -50.37 -1.42
N VAL A 35 -6.46 -49.40 -1.50
CA VAL A 35 -7.71 -49.51 -2.26
C VAL A 35 -7.54 -49.00 -3.71
N GLU A 36 -6.39 -48.40 -4.05
CA GLU A 36 -6.09 -47.90 -5.40
C GLU A 36 -6.28 -48.95 -6.50
N SER A 37 -5.86 -50.20 -6.27
CA SER A 37 -6.04 -51.29 -7.24
C SER A 37 -7.52 -51.58 -7.48
N VAL A 38 -8.34 -51.54 -6.43
CA VAL A 38 -9.80 -51.77 -6.49
C VAL A 38 -10.49 -50.63 -7.25
N ILE A 39 -10.05 -49.38 -7.01
CA ILE A 39 -10.54 -48.21 -7.75
C ILE A 39 -10.22 -48.36 -9.25
N LYS A 40 -8.98 -48.73 -9.59
CA LYS A 40 -8.56 -48.95 -10.99
C LYS A 40 -9.34 -50.07 -11.67
N GLU A 41 -9.56 -51.19 -10.99
CA GLU A 41 -10.36 -52.30 -11.53
C GLU A 41 -11.83 -51.90 -11.75
N THR A 42 -12.41 -51.16 -10.80
CA THR A 42 -13.78 -50.64 -10.91
C THR A 42 -13.92 -49.70 -12.09
N ILE A 43 -12.97 -48.78 -12.29
CA ILE A 43 -12.96 -47.86 -13.42
C ILE A 43 -12.79 -48.60 -14.74
N LYS A 44 -11.90 -49.60 -14.81
CA LYS A 44 -11.77 -50.44 -16.02
C LYS A 44 -13.05 -51.21 -16.31
N SER A 45 -13.77 -51.67 -15.28
CA SER A 45 -15.07 -52.32 -15.44
C SER A 45 -16.11 -51.36 -16.04
N ILE A 46 -16.22 -50.14 -15.50
CA ILE A 46 -17.11 -49.08 -16.04
C ILE A 46 -16.77 -48.78 -17.51
N ALA A 47 -15.48 -48.63 -17.83
CA ALA A 47 -15.01 -48.37 -19.19
C ALA A 47 -15.34 -49.52 -20.17
N ASN A 48 -15.39 -50.77 -19.69
CA ASN A 48 -15.66 -51.96 -20.50
C ASN A 48 -17.15 -52.21 -20.76
N HIS A 49 -18.03 -51.84 -19.83
CA HIS A 49 -19.46 -52.15 -19.92
C HIS A 49 -20.28 -50.98 -20.47
N ASP A 50 -20.14 -49.80 -19.88
CA ASP A 50 -21.07 -48.68 -20.10
C ASP A 50 -20.42 -47.52 -20.87
N GLY A 51 -19.08 -47.48 -20.91
CA GLY A 51 -18.34 -46.27 -21.27
C GLY A 51 -18.51 -45.17 -20.21
N PHE A 52 -17.77 -44.07 -20.33
CA PHE A 52 -17.96 -42.95 -19.42
C PHE A 52 -19.06 -41.99 -19.92
N PRO A 53 -19.95 -41.51 -19.04
CA PRO A 53 -20.89 -40.45 -19.40
C PRO A 53 -20.14 -39.17 -19.75
N HIS A 54 -20.74 -38.30 -20.57
CA HIS A 54 -20.16 -36.99 -20.92
C HIS A 54 -19.80 -36.15 -19.68
N CYS A 55 -20.53 -36.30 -18.58
CA CYS A 55 -20.28 -35.63 -17.31
C CYS A 55 -20.08 -36.68 -16.21
N PHE A 56 -18.94 -36.63 -15.51
CA PHE A 56 -18.56 -37.58 -14.47
C PHE A 56 -18.34 -36.86 -13.14
N THR A 57 -19.06 -37.28 -12.10
CA THR A 57 -19.07 -36.62 -10.78
C THR A 57 -18.30 -37.45 -9.76
N ILE A 58 -17.42 -36.81 -8.99
CA ILE A 58 -16.70 -37.43 -7.88
C ILE A 58 -17.08 -36.67 -6.61
N ALA A 59 -17.52 -37.39 -5.59
CA ALA A 59 -17.82 -36.82 -4.28
C ALA A 59 -16.98 -37.55 -3.21
N ASP A 60 -16.13 -36.80 -2.50
CA ASP A 60 -15.50 -37.27 -1.28
C ASP A 60 -16.33 -36.79 -0.08
N LEU A 61 -16.81 -37.75 0.71
CA LEU A 61 -17.65 -37.51 1.90
C LEU A 61 -16.82 -37.59 3.21
N GLY A 62 -15.48 -37.62 3.11
CA GLY A 62 -14.54 -37.71 4.21
C GLY A 62 -14.32 -36.40 4.99
N CYS A 63 -13.89 -36.54 6.24
CA CYS A 63 -13.78 -35.46 7.22
C CYS A 63 -12.43 -34.67 7.16
N SER A 64 -11.72 -34.65 6.02
CA SER A 64 -10.42 -33.97 5.95
C SER A 64 -10.18 -33.24 4.64
N SER A 65 -10.29 -31.90 4.63
CA SER A 65 -9.62 -31.07 3.63
C SER A 65 -8.09 -31.22 3.79
N GLY A 66 -7.43 -31.81 2.78
CA GLY A 66 -5.99 -32.08 2.79
C GLY A 66 -5.56 -33.05 1.68
N PRO A 67 -4.27 -33.43 1.62
CA PRO A 67 -3.71 -34.26 0.54
C PRO A 67 -4.41 -35.59 0.33
N ASN A 68 -5.01 -36.18 1.38
CA ASN A 68 -5.66 -37.49 1.32
C ASN A 68 -6.96 -37.47 0.49
N THR A 69 -7.80 -36.44 0.65
CA THR A 69 -9.03 -36.27 -0.15
C THR A 69 -8.70 -36.11 -1.63
N LEU A 70 -7.70 -35.29 -1.94
CA LEU A 70 -7.27 -35.05 -3.30
C LEU A 70 -6.51 -36.24 -3.90
N LEU A 71 -5.84 -37.05 -3.08
CA LEU A 71 -5.21 -38.29 -3.52
C LEU A 71 -6.26 -39.31 -3.99
N ALA A 72 -7.36 -39.46 -3.26
CA ALA A 72 -8.46 -40.33 -3.69
C ALA A 72 -9.12 -39.84 -4.98
N VAL A 73 -9.41 -38.54 -5.07
CA VAL A 73 -9.96 -37.92 -6.29
C VAL A 73 -8.98 -38.05 -7.46
N SER A 74 -7.70 -37.78 -7.26
CA SER A 74 -6.65 -37.89 -8.29
C SER A 74 -6.50 -39.33 -8.78
N ASN A 75 -6.54 -40.33 -7.90
CA ASN A 75 -6.51 -41.74 -8.29
C ASN A 75 -7.69 -42.12 -9.18
N ILE A 76 -8.88 -41.58 -8.90
CA ILE A 76 -10.08 -41.79 -9.74
C ILE A 76 -9.92 -41.11 -11.10
N ILE A 77 -9.54 -39.82 -11.11
CA ILE A 77 -9.34 -39.04 -12.35
C ILE A 77 -8.28 -39.70 -13.24
N ASN A 78 -7.13 -40.09 -12.67
CA ASN A 78 -6.05 -40.77 -13.38
C ASN A 78 -6.50 -42.12 -13.93
N GLY A 79 -7.19 -42.93 -13.11
CA GLY A 79 -7.73 -44.21 -13.56
C GLY A 79 -8.70 -44.06 -14.73
N VAL A 80 -9.56 -43.03 -14.70
CA VAL A 80 -10.50 -42.73 -15.80
C VAL A 80 -9.73 -42.31 -17.06
N HIS A 81 -8.75 -41.41 -16.95
CA HIS A 81 -7.90 -41.01 -18.06
C HIS A 81 -7.12 -42.18 -18.67
N GLU A 82 -6.52 -43.04 -17.86
CA GLU A 82 -5.80 -44.23 -18.30
C GLU A 82 -6.74 -45.20 -19.04
N ALA A 83 -7.92 -45.48 -18.46
CA ALA A 83 -8.92 -46.35 -19.08
C ALA A 83 -9.44 -45.77 -20.41
N CYS A 84 -9.69 -44.45 -20.46
CA CYS A 84 -10.07 -43.76 -21.69
C CYS A 84 -8.99 -43.86 -22.77
N LYS A 85 -7.72 -43.65 -22.40
CA LYS A 85 -6.58 -43.76 -23.32
C LYS A 85 -6.37 -45.18 -23.84
N GLU A 86 -6.44 -46.20 -22.97
CA GLU A 86 -6.34 -47.62 -23.35
C GLU A 86 -7.46 -48.03 -24.33
N LYS A 87 -8.65 -47.44 -24.20
CA LYS A 87 -9.84 -47.77 -25.00
C LYS A 87 -10.15 -46.80 -26.13
N ASN A 88 -9.28 -45.80 -26.35
CA ASN A 88 -9.49 -44.75 -27.34
C ASN A 88 -10.83 -43.99 -27.16
N LEU A 89 -11.28 -43.82 -25.91
CA LEU A 89 -12.48 -43.07 -25.53
C LEU A 89 -12.11 -41.61 -25.22
N LYS A 90 -13.05 -40.68 -25.46
CA LYS A 90 -12.89 -39.29 -24.99
C LYS A 90 -13.04 -39.25 -23.45
N PRO A 91 -12.12 -38.56 -22.73
CA PRO A 91 -12.27 -38.35 -21.30
C PRO A 91 -13.60 -37.63 -20.97
N PRO A 92 -14.27 -38.00 -19.87
CA PRO A 92 -15.45 -37.28 -19.41
C PRO A 92 -15.08 -35.88 -18.88
N GLN A 93 -16.01 -34.93 -18.98
CA GLN A 93 -15.86 -33.66 -18.28
C GLN A 93 -16.22 -33.86 -16.80
N TYR A 94 -15.31 -33.51 -15.90
CA TYR A 94 -15.60 -33.44 -14.47
C TYR A 94 -16.59 -32.30 -14.22
N GLN A 95 -17.58 -32.52 -13.33
CA GLN A 95 -18.76 -31.66 -13.24
C GLN A 95 -18.42 -30.21 -12.87
N VAL A 96 -18.34 -29.36 -13.89
CA VAL A 96 -18.44 -27.90 -13.84
C VAL A 96 -19.83 -27.51 -14.34
N PRO A 97 -20.42 -26.38 -13.90
CA PRO A 97 -21.74 -25.97 -14.38
C PRO A 97 -21.78 -25.86 -15.91
N LYS A 98 -22.83 -26.37 -16.56
CA LYS A 98 -23.02 -26.19 -18.02
C LYS A 98 -23.22 -24.71 -18.34
N GLY A 99 -22.80 -24.26 -19.54
CA GLY A 99 -23.05 -22.88 -19.98
C GLY A 99 -22.04 -21.87 -19.43
N ILE A 100 -20.81 -22.30 -19.16
CA ILE A 100 -19.69 -21.45 -18.69
C ILE A 100 -18.52 -21.42 -19.68
N GLU A 101 -18.70 -21.94 -20.89
CA GLU A 101 -17.67 -22.08 -21.93
C GLU A 101 -17.13 -20.71 -22.39
N ASN A 102 -17.81 -19.62 -22.01
CA ASN A 102 -17.41 -18.24 -22.25
C ASN A 102 -16.56 -17.60 -21.13
N ASN A 103 -16.16 -18.34 -20.08
CA ASN A 103 -15.34 -17.84 -18.96
C ASN A 103 -13.85 -17.58 -19.32
N LYS A 104 -13.55 -17.39 -20.61
CA LYS A 104 -12.22 -17.33 -21.26
C LYS A 104 -11.15 -16.64 -20.41
N LEU A 105 -9.93 -17.19 -20.44
CA LEU A 105 -8.75 -16.75 -19.68
C LEU A 105 -8.92 -16.72 -18.14
N ASN A 106 -10.03 -17.25 -17.60
CA ASN A 106 -10.19 -17.52 -16.19
C ASN A 106 -10.43 -19.01 -15.97
N ILE A 107 -10.04 -19.47 -14.78
CA ILE A 107 -10.29 -20.83 -14.33
C ILE A 107 -11.34 -20.86 -13.19
N ASN A 108 -11.88 -19.71 -12.79
CA ASN A 108 -12.87 -19.55 -11.73
C ASN A 108 -13.73 -18.30 -11.99
N ILE A 109 -14.69 -18.01 -11.10
CA ILE A 109 -15.44 -16.75 -11.12
C ILE A 109 -14.48 -15.61 -10.76
N GLY A 110 -14.32 -14.66 -11.68
CA GLY A 110 -13.49 -13.46 -11.51
C GLY A 110 -14.15 -12.19 -12.05
N LYS A 111 -13.44 -11.06 -11.95
CA LYS A 111 -13.96 -9.73 -12.35
C LYS A 111 -14.40 -9.63 -13.81
N ILE A 112 -13.78 -10.40 -14.70
CA ILE A 112 -14.08 -10.39 -16.13
C ILE A 112 -14.99 -11.55 -16.55
N SER A 113 -15.45 -12.37 -15.59
CA SER A 113 -16.37 -13.47 -15.88
C SER A 113 -17.75 -12.94 -16.28
N PRO A 114 -18.34 -13.44 -17.38
CA PRO A 114 -19.70 -13.09 -17.76
C PRO A 114 -20.75 -13.45 -16.70
N PRO A 115 -21.88 -12.71 -16.59
CA PRO A 115 -22.91 -12.97 -15.57
C PRO A 115 -23.48 -14.39 -15.57
N ASN A 116 -23.59 -15.03 -16.74
CA ASN A 116 -24.05 -16.42 -16.84
C ASN A 116 -23.13 -17.41 -16.12
N VAL A 117 -21.83 -17.12 -16.03
CA VAL A 117 -20.87 -17.96 -15.30
C VAL A 117 -21.26 -18.00 -13.82
N PHE A 118 -21.43 -16.84 -13.19
CA PHE A 118 -21.82 -16.74 -11.79
C PHE A 118 -23.14 -17.49 -11.51
N GLU A 119 -24.16 -17.23 -12.33
CA GLU A 119 -25.48 -17.85 -12.15
C GLU A 119 -25.45 -19.37 -12.22
N ASN A 120 -24.64 -19.93 -13.14
CA ASN A 120 -24.54 -21.37 -13.30
C ASN A 120 -23.79 -22.02 -12.12
N TYR A 121 -22.71 -21.39 -11.62
CA TYR A 121 -22.03 -21.85 -10.40
C TYR A 121 -22.93 -21.76 -9.17
N LYS A 122 -23.67 -20.66 -9.01
CA LYS A 122 -24.62 -20.48 -7.91
C LYS A 122 -25.70 -21.56 -7.92
N LYS A 123 -26.30 -21.84 -9.09
CA LYS A 123 -27.32 -22.89 -9.24
C LYS A 123 -26.78 -24.28 -8.90
N GLN A 124 -25.57 -24.60 -9.35
CA GLN A 124 -24.91 -25.88 -9.05
C GLN A 124 -24.67 -26.01 -7.54
N PHE A 125 -24.09 -24.99 -6.91
CA PHE A 125 -23.89 -24.95 -5.45
C PHE A 125 -25.20 -25.10 -4.67
N GLN A 126 -26.24 -24.35 -5.04
CA GLN A 126 -27.55 -24.44 -4.41
C GLN A 126 -28.13 -25.85 -4.48
N LYS A 127 -28.03 -26.50 -5.63
CA LYS A 127 -28.48 -27.89 -5.82
C LYS A 127 -27.70 -28.86 -4.94
N ASP A 128 -26.37 -28.77 -4.97
CA ASP A 128 -25.49 -29.71 -4.27
C ASP A 128 -25.61 -29.55 -2.75
N PHE A 129 -25.64 -28.30 -2.26
CA PHE A 129 -25.79 -28.03 -0.84
C PHE A 129 -27.17 -28.43 -0.32
N THR A 130 -28.23 -28.22 -1.11
CA THR A 130 -29.58 -28.70 -0.76
C THR A 130 -29.59 -30.23 -0.65
N THR A 131 -29.06 -30.93 -1.65
CA THR A 131 -28.98 -32.40 -1.69
C THR A 131 -28.16 -32.95 -0.51
N PHE A 132 -27.05 -32.28 -0.17
CA PHE A 132 -26.23 -32.61 0.99
C PHE A 132 -27.05 -32.54 2.29
N LEU A 133 -27.77 -31.43 2.50
CA LEU A 133 -28.58 -31.28 3.70
C LEU A 133 -29.75 -32.28 3.74
N GLU A 134 -30.41 -32.55 2.61
CA GLU A 134 -31.45 -33.58 2.53
C GLU A 134 -30.90 -34.96 2.95
N SER A 135 -29.75 -35.34 2.41
CA SER A 135 -29.08 -36.61 2.72
C SER A 135 -28.70 -36.71 4.20
N ARG A 136 -28.08 -35.66 4.76
CA ARG A 136 -27.70 -35.61 6.19
C ARG A 136 -28.90 -35.60 7.12
N SER A 137 -30.05 -35.11 6.67
CA SER A 137 -31.26 -35.07 7.50
C SER A 137 -31.81 -36.46 7.82
N ILE A 138 -31.58 -37.42 6.91
CA ILE A 138 -31.98 -38.83 7.03
C ILE A 138 -31.02 -39.58 7.97
N GLU A 139 -29.72 -39.28 7.89
CA GLU A 139 -28.68 -39.95 8.68
C GLU A 139 -28.63 -39.48 10.14
N ILE A 140 -28.95 -38.21 10.40
CA ILE A 140 -28.84 -37.62 11.73
C ILE A 140 -30.09 -37.94 12.58
N VAL A 141 -29.85 -38.57 13.74
CA VAL A 141 -30.89 -38.88 14.73
C VAL A 141 -31.62 -37.63 15.20
N ARG A 142 -32.89 -37.79 15.61
CA ARG A 142 -33.72 -36.67 16.09
C ARG A 142 -33.05 -35.96 17.28
N GLY A 143 -32.82 -34.65 17.13
CA GLY A 143 -32.12 -33.82 18.13
C GLY A 143 -30.60 -33.74 17.94
N GLY A 144 -30.04 -34.50 16.99
CA GLY A 144 -28.63 -34.40 16.60
C GLY A 144 -28.31 -33.05 15.96
N ARG A 145 -27.04 -32.64 16.08
CA ARG A 145 -26.52 -31.36 15.57
C ARG A 145 -25.40 -31.62 14.57
N MET A 146 -25.27 -30.70 13.62
CA MET A 146 -24.20 -30.71 12.62
C MET A 146 -23.41 -29.40 12.78
N VAL A 147 -22.10 -29.46 12.54
CA VAL A 147 -21.22 -28.28 12.46
C VAL A 147 -20.60 -28.32 11.07
N LEU A 148 -20.70 -27.22 10.33
CA LEU A 148 -20.15 -27.08 8.99
C LEU A 148 -19.16 -25.92 8.97
N THR A 149 -18.05 -26.13 8.28
CA THR A 149 -17.09 -25.08 7.96
C THR A 149 -16.98 -25.03 6.44
N LEU A 150 -17.28 -23.86 5.89
CA LEU A 150 -17.33 -23.62 4.44
C LEU A 150 -16.43 -22.43 4.11
N VAL A 151 -15.79 -22.47 2.94
CA VAL A 151 -15.10 -21.30 2.39
C VAL A 151 -16.16 -20.38 1.78
N GLY A 152 -16.12 -19.10 2.15
CA GLY A 152 -17.12 -18.11 1.73
C GLY A 152 -16.50 -16.78 1.35
N ARG A 153 -17.36 -15.81 1.03
CA ARG A 153 -17.00 -14.42 0.73
C ARG A 153 -17.72 -13.45 1.68
N SER A 154 -17.05 -12.35 2.02
CA SER A 154 -17.59 -11.25 2.84
C SER A 154 -18.33 -10.20 2.02
N ASP A 155 -17.93 -9.99 0.76
CA ASP A 155 -18.62 -9.09 -0.17
C ASP A 155 -19.90 -9.74 -0.73
N VAL A 156 -20.93 -8.91 -0.96
CA VAL A 156 -22.18 -9.27 -1.65
C VAL A 156 -21.95 -9.42 -3.15
N ASP A 157 -20.94 -8.75 -3.71
CA ASP A 157 -20.52 -8.94 -5.10
C ASP A 157 -19.68 -10.24 -5.24
N PRO A 158 -20.16 -11.25 -6.00
CA PRO A 158 -19.40 -12.46 -6.27
C PRO A 158 -18.18 -12.27 -7.19
N HIS A 159 -18.09 -11.12 -7.86
CA HIS A 159 -16.92 -10.72 -8.65
C HIS A 159 -15.86 -9.97 -7.81
N GLY A 160 -16.14 -9.77 -6.52
CA GLY A 160 -15.23 -9.15 -5.56
C GLY A 160 -13.93 -9.93 -5.36
N ASN A 161 -12.91 -9.26 -4.84
CA ASN A 161 -11.58 -9.85 -4.72
C ASN A 161 -11.49 -10.92 -3.62
N GLU A 162 -12.24 -10.81 -2.51
CA GLU A 162 -11.92 -11.48 -1.23
C GLU A 162 -12.06 -13.02 -1.22
N GLY A 163 -13.08 -13.60 -1.84
CA GLY A 163 -13.29 -15.06 -1.77
C GLY A 163 -12.40 -15.89 -2.70
N GLY A 164 -11.93 -15.30 -3.80
CA GLY A 164 -11.27 -16.00 -4.92
C GLY A 164 -9.82 -15.60 -5.18
N GLN A 165 -9.19 -14.84 -4.29
CA GLN A 165 -7.87 -14.22 -4.51
C GLN A 165 -6.81 -15.22 -4.99
N ILE A 166 -6.72 -16.38 -4.33
CA ILE A 166 -5.73 -17.39 -4.66
C ILE A 166 -5.99 -18.02 -6.03
N SER A 167 -7.23 -18.35 -6.35
CA SER A 167 -7.60 -18.88 -7.67
C SER A 167 -7.33 -17.87 -8.78
N ASN A 168 -7.55 -16.58 -8.51
CA ASN A 168 -7.20 -15.50 -9.44
C ASN A 168 -5.69 -15.39 -9.66
N LEU A 169 -4.87 -15.58 -8.62
CA LEU A 169 -3.41 -15.60 -8.75
C LEU A 169 -2.93 -16.80 -9.57
N ILE A 170 -3.54 -17.98 -9.40
CA ILE A 170 -3.27 -19.15 -10.26
C ILE A 170 -3.67 -18.86 -11.71
N ALA A 171 -4.85 -18.29 -11.94
CA ALA A 171 -5.33 -17.91 -13.26
C ALA A 171 -4.34 -16.94 -13.94
N ARG A 172 -3.89 -15.93 -13.20
CA ARG A 172 -2.89 -14.96 -13.66
C ARG A 172 -1.57 -15.64 -14.02
N SER A 173 -1.06 -16.53 -13.16
CA SER A 173 0.17 -17.28 -13.45
C SER A 173 0.05 -18.16 -14.69
N LEU A 174 -1.10 -18.81 -14.92
CA LEU A 174 -1.35 -19.56 -16.16
C LEU A 174 -1.35 -18.63 -17.39
N VAL A 175 -2.00 -17.47 -17.31
CA VAL A 175 -2.00 -16.47 -18.38
C VAL A 175 -0.59 -15.96 -18.69
N ASP A 176 0.26 -15.80 -17.66
CA ASP A 176 1.65 -15.41 -17.86
C ASP A 176 2.46 -16.52 -18.57
N LEU A 177 2.22 -17.81 -18.25
CA LEU A 177 2.80 -18.93 -19.00
C LEU A 177 2.33 -18.98 -20.47
N VAL A 178 1.09 -18.59 -20.78
CA VAL A 178 0.61 -18.47 -22.17
C VAL A 178 1.37 -17.38 -22.92
N LYS A 179 1.60 -16.22 -22.29
CA LYS A 179 2.36 -15.12 -22.92
C LYS A 179 3.81 -15.53 -23.21
N GLU A 180 4.38 -16.39 -22.39
CA GLU A 180 5.72 -16.95 -22.58
C GLU A 180 5.76 -18.12 -23.58
N GLY A 181 4.60 -18.54 -24.11
CA GLY A 181 4.49 -19.65 -25.05
C GLY A 181 4.73 -21.02 -24.44
N LEU A 182 4.62 -21.15 -23.11
CA LEU A 182 4.90 -22.37 -22.36
C LEU A 182 3.68 -23.31 -22.28
N ILE A 183 2.46 -22.76 -22.40
CA ILE A 183 1.19 -23.50 -22.52
C ILE A 183 0.29 -22.83 -23.56
N GLN A 184 -0.73 -23.53 -24.07
CA GLN A 184 -1.65 -22.95 -25.05
C GLN A 184 -2.84 -22.25 -24.39
N GLU A 185 -3.33 -21.17 -24.99
CA GLU A 185 -4.51 -20.46 -24.51
C GLU A 185 -5.77 -21.36 -24.48
N SER A 186 -5.87 -22.29 -25.44
CA SER A 186 -6.94 -23.29 -25.48
C SER A 186 -7.00 -24.18 -24.24
N ASP A 187 -5.85 -24.41 -23.60
CA ASP A 187 -5.75 -25.25 -22.41
C ASP A 187 -6.35 -24.54 -21.20
N ILE A 188 -6.14 -23.22 -21.07
CA ILE A 188 -6.81 -22.40 -20.04
C ILE A 188 -8.31 -22.32 -20.34
N ASN A 189 -8.69 -22.03 -21.58
CA ASN A 189 -10.09 -21.82 -21.96
C ASN A 189 -10.96 -23.08 -21.78
N SER A 190 -10.34 -24.26 -21.71
CA SER A 190 -11.03 -25.55 -21.48
C SER A 190 -11.03 -26.00 -20.01
N PHE A 191 -10.42 -25.24 -19.11
CA PHE A 191 -10.29 -25.60 -17.70
C PHE A 191 -11.05 -24.64 -16.77
N ASN A 192 -11.80 -25.20 -15.83
CA ASN A 192 -12.50 -24.43 -14.80
C ASN A 192 -12.52 -25.22 -13.48
N ILE A 193 -12.26 -24.54 -12.37
CA ILE A 193 -12.31 -25.06 -11.01
C ILE A 193 -13.76 -24.97 -10.54
N PRO A 194 -14.40 -26.09 -10.15
CA PRO A 194 -15.78 -26.12 -9.66
C PRO A 194 -15.88 -25.61 -8.20
N ALA A 195 -15.38 -24.40 -7.93
CA ALA A 195 -15.43 -23.76 -6.62
C ALA A 195 -16.39 -22.57 -6.64
N TYR A 196 -17.30 -22.54 -5.68
CA TYR A 196 -18.22 -21.43 -5.45
C TYR A 196 -18.08 -20.93 -4.03
N ASN A 197 -17.71 -19.66 -3.88
CA ASN A 197 -17.61 -19.02 -2.58
C ASN A 197 -18.95 -18.37 -2.24
N ASN A 198 -19.66 -18.98 -1.30
CA ASN A 198 -21.00 -18.54 -0.90
C ASN A 198 -20.95 -17.27 -0.04
N TYR A 199 -21.97 -16.43 -0.18
CA TYR A 199 -22.26 -15.38 0.80
C TYR A 199 -23.07 -15.96 1.96
N SER A 200 -22.93 -15.38 3.15
CA SER A 200 -23.58 -15.90 4.37
C SER A 200 -25.12 -15.97 4.23
N ASP A 201 -25.74 -14.99 3.55
CA ASP A 201 -27.18 -15.00 3.32
C ASP A 201 -27.61 -16.12 2.36
N GLU A 202 -26.78 -16.48 1.37
CA GLU A 202 -27.10 -17.56 0.43
C GLU A 202 -27.18 -18.92 1.13
N ILE A 203 -26.30 -19.17 2.10
CA ILE A 203 -26.36 -20.36 2.96
C ILE A 203 -27.62 -20.36 3.81
N ARG A 204 -27.92 -19.20 4.41
CA ARG A 204 -29.08 -19.03 5.28
C ARG A 204 -30.39 -19.31 4.52
N ASP A 205 -30.50 -18.80 3.29
CA ASP A 205 -31.66 -18.98 2.42
C ASP A 205 -31.87 -20.45 2.03
N ILE A 206 -30.80 -21.19 1.70
CA ILE A 206 -30.90 -22.62 1.37
C ILE A 206 -31.37 -23.42 2.59
N ILE A 207 -30.81 -23.17 3.78
CA ILE A 207 -31.20 -23.88 5.00
C ILE A 207 -32.67 -23.62 5.33
N TYR A 208 -33.11 -22.37 5.27
CA TYR A 208 -34.51 -22.01 5.56
C TYR A 208 -35.49 -22.53 4.53
N SER A 209 -35.14 -22.54 3.25
CA SER A 209 -36.01 -23.01 2.18
C SER A 209 -36.21 -24.53 2.21
N GLN A 210 -35.16 -25.32 2.47
CA GLN A 210 -35.23 -26.79 2.43
C GLN A 210 -35.79 -27.43 3.72
N ARG A 211 -35.78 -26.70 4.85
CA ARG A 211 -36.47 -27.03 6.12
C ARG A 211 -36.03 -28.30 6.85
N SER A 212 -35.04 -29.06 6.35
CA SER A 212 -34.58 -30.27 7.06
C SER A 212 -33.68 -29.98 8.29
N PHE A 213 -33.16 -28.76 8.40
CA PHE A 213 -32.41 -28.25 9.56
C PHE A 213 -32.86 -26.82 9.91
N SER A 214 -32.67 -26.40 11.17
CA SER A 214 -32.69 -24.98 11.54
C SER A 214 -31.30 -24.48 11.92
N LEU A 215 -31.01 -23.24 11.58
CA LEU A 215 -29.75 -22.56 11.82
C LEU A 215 -29.75 -21.92 13.22
N ASP A 216 -28.76 -22.19 14.09
CA ASP A 216 -28.62 -21.40 15.33
C ASP A 216 -27.54 -20.33 15.21
N ILE A 217 -26.35 -20.72 14.73
CA ILE A 217 -25.18 -19.86 14.64
C ILE A 217 -24.66 -19.92 13.21
N LEU A 218 -24.45 -18.74 12.64
CA LEU A 218 -23.70 -18.54 11.42
C LEU A 218 -22.70 -17.42 11.68
N GLU A 219 -21.42 -17.79 11.78
CA GLU A 219 -20.31 -16.88 12.02
C GLU A 219 -19.35 -16.92 10.84
N THR A 220 -18.85 -15.74 10.47
CA THR A 220 -17.84 -15.55 9.42
C THR A 220 -16.59 -14.97 10.07
N PHE A 221 -15.42 -15.50 9.72
CA PHE A 221 -14.13 -15.00 10.19
C PHE A 221 -13.16 -14.91 9.01
N GLY A 222 -12.33 -13.88 9.01
CA GLY A 222 -11.24 -13.75 8.04
C GLY A 222 -10.14 -14.77 8.32
N VAL A 223 -9.53 -15.30 7.26
CA VAL A 223 -8.38 -16.20 7.35
C VAL A 223 -7.25 -15.59 6.53
N ASP A 224 -6.13 -15.28 7.18
CA ASP A 224 -4.94 -14.78 6.49
C ASP A 224 -4.37 -15.83 5.53
N MET A 225 -3.87 -15.37 4.37
CA MET A 225 -3.22 -16.24 3.39
C MET A 225 -1.93 -16.91 3.90
N ASP A 226 -1.34 -16.40 4.99
CA ASP A 226 -0.28 -17.08 5.73
C ASP A 226 -0.86 -17.70 7.02
N PRO A 227 -1.00 -19.04 7.10
CA PRO A 227 -1.49 -19.70 8.30
C PRO A 227 -0.56 -19.54 9.53
N TYR A 228 0.61 -18.91 9.37
CA TYR A 228 1.53 -18.55 10.45
C TYR A 228 1.77 -17.02 10.56
N GLY A 229 1.01 -16.21 9.82
CA GLY A 229 1.00 -14.75 10.00
C GLY A 229 0.36 -14.39 11.34
N ALA A 230 1.14 -13.71 12.19
CA ALA A 230 0.81 -12.98 13.44
C ALA A 230 -0.22 -13.52 14.49
N GLY A 231 -0.97 -14.60 14.23
CA GLY A 231 -2.04 -15.11 15.10
C GLY A 231 -1.84 -16.56 15.58
N TYR A 232 -0.80 -17.26 15.12
CA TYR A 232 -0.49 -18.62 15.58
C TYR A 232 0.69 -18.62 16.57
N GLU A 233 0.42 -18.18 17.81
CA GLU A 233 1.34 -18.35 18.94
C GLU A 233 1.48 -19.85 19.27
N ASN A 234 2.26 -20.66 18.51
CA ASN A 234 2.83 -21.94 18.99
C ASN A 234 3.69 -22.74 17.98
N SER A 235 4.32 -22.15 16.96
CA SER A 235 5.38 -22.87 16.22
C SER A 235 6.75 -22.22 16.43
N LYS A 236 7.71 -23.01 16.93
CA LYS A 236 9.13 -22.63 16.91
C LYS A 236 9.52 -22.40 15.45
N VAL A 237 9.80 -21.15 15.12
CA VAL A 237 10.23 -20.69 13.81
C VAL A 237 11.57 -21.35 13.48
N SER A 238 11.65 -22.01 12.33
CA SER A 238 12.91 -22.42 11.70
C SER A 238 13.67 -21.18 11.22
N ASP A 239 14.99 -21.15 11.41
CA ASP A 239 15.92 -20.04 11.08
C ASP A 239 16.05 -19.65 9.58
N GLU A 240 15.07 -19.96 8.73
CA GLU A 240 15.07 -19.55 7.31
C GLU A 240 14.34 -18.20 7.11
N PRO A 241 14.84 -17.30 6.23
CA PRO A 241 14.16 -16.06 5.88
C PRO A 241 12.72 -16.31 5.39
N ILE A 242 11.77 -15.52 5.91
CA ILE A 242 10.35 -15.65 5.58
C ILE A 242 10.11 -15.24 4.12
N ASN A 243 9.98 -16.22 3.22
CA ASN A 243 9.51 -16.00 1.84
C ASN A 243 8.02 -16.38 1.77
N HIS A 244 7.15 -15.36 1.86
CA HIS A 244 5.70 -15.49 1.92
C HIS A 244 5.13 -16.10 0.63
N GLY A 245 5.58 -15.64 -0.55
CA GLY A 245 5.18 -16.17 -1.85
C GLY A 245 5.51 -17.66 -1.99
N LYS A 246 6.72 -18.07 -1.60
CA LYS A 246 7.16 -19.47 -1.65
C LYS A 246 6.35 -20.37 -0.73
N ARG A 247 5.99 -19.89 0.46
CA ARG A 247 5.18 -20.66 1.41
C ARG A 247 3.74 -20.81 0.90
N ALA A 248 3.12 -19.71 0.46
CA ALA A 248 1.78 -19.74 -0.13
C ALA A 248 1.73 -20.63 -1.37
N ALA A 249 2.71 -20.51 -2.29
CA ALA A 249 2.82 -21.35 -3.47
C ALA A 249 2.99 -22.83 -3.12
N LYS A 250 3.78 -23.18 -2.09
CA LYS A 250 3.91 -24.57 -1.60
C LYS A 250 2.60 -25.14 -1.06
N ILE A 251 1.88 -24.36 -0.25
CA ILE A 251 0.58 -24.78 0.31
C ILE A 251 -0.42 -24.99 -0.83
N MET A 252 -0.46 -24.05 -1.77
CA MET A 252 -1.35 -24.14 -2.92
C MET A 252 -0.98 -25.27 -3.85
N ARG A 253 0.30 -25.53 -4.04
CA ARG A 253 0.79 -26.68 -4.78
C ARG A 253 0.27 -27.98 -4.19
N ALA A 254 0.42 -28.18 -2.89
CA ALA A 254 -0.13 -29.34 -2.21
C ALA A 254 -1.66 -29.47 -2.33
N TYR A 255 -2.38 -28.35 -2.49
CA TYR A 255 -3.83 -28.31 -2.59
C TYR A 255 -4.38 -28.51 -4.01
N ILE A 256 -3.74 -27.98 -5.06
CA ILE A 256 -4.37 -27.93 -6.40
C ILE A 256 -3.56 -28.59 -7.52
N GLU A 257 -2.27 -28.89 -7.30
CA GLU A 257 -1.44 -29.59 -8.29
C GLU A 257 -2.05 -30.91 -8.76
N PRO A 258 -2.63 -31.78 -7.91
CA PRO A 258 -3.20 -33.05 -8.37
C PRO A 258 -4.34 -32.90 -9.39
N VAL A 259 -5.01 -31.74 -9.39
CA VAL A 259 -6.07 -31.42 -10.36
C VAL A 259 -5.45 -30.81 -11.62
N LEU A 260 -4.58 -29.81 -11.46
CA LEU A 260 -3.98 -29.08 -12.58
C LEU A 260 -3.08 -29.97 -13.45
N VAL A 261 -2.34 -30.89 -12.84
CA VAL A 261 -1.39 -31.76 -13.55
C VAL A 261 -2.08 -32.66 -14.57
N THR A 262 -3.34 -33.02 -14.32
CA THR A 262 -4.10 -33.90 -15.21
C THR A 262 -4.54 -33.20 -16.50
N HIS A 263 -4.67 -31.86 -16.45
CA HIS A 263 -5.08 -31.03 -17.57
C HIS A 263 -3.90 -30.36 -18.28
N PHE A 264 -2.99 -29.76 -17.52
CA PHE A 264 -1.85 -28.99 -18.04
C PHE A 264 -0.54 -29.80 -18.16
N GLY A 265 -0.51 -31.02 -17.61
CA GLY A 265 0.66 -31.91 -17.64
C GLY A 265 1.73 -31.59 -16.59
N ASN A 266 2.57 -32.60 -16.30
CA ASN A 266 3.64 -32.51 -15.30
C ASN A 266 4.66 -31.40 -15.60
N SER A 267 5.01 -31.19 -16.87
CA SER A 267 6.03 -30.21 -17.27
C SER A 267 5.65 -28.76 -16.96
N ALA A 268 4.35 -28.45 -16.86
CA ALA A 268 3.85 -27.10 -16.58
C ALA A 268 3.82 -26.76 -15.08
N MET A 269 3.78 -27.75 -14.19
CA MET A 269 3.51 -27.51 -12.76
C MET A 269 4.64 -26.75 -12.06
N ASP A 270 5.90 -27.14 -12.28
CA ASP A 270 7.04 -26.44 -11.67
C ASP A 270 7.12 -24.97 -12.10
N LEU A 271 6.83 -24.70 -13.37
CA LEU A 271 6.80 -23.35 -13.93
C LEU A 271 5.64 -22.53 -13.36
N LEU A 272 4.45 -23.13 -13.28
CA LEU A 272 3.26 -22.49 -12.74
C LEU A 272 3.44 -22.06 -11.28
N PHE A 273 3.93 -22.96 -10.43
CA PHE A 273 4.08 -22.66 -9.00
C PHE A 273 5.23 -21.70 -8.72
N LYS A 274 6.24 -21.64 -9.61
CA LYS A 274 7.28 -20.60 -9.55
C LYS A 274 6.74 -19.22 -9.95
N GLU A 275 5.90 -19.15 -10.98
CA GLU A 275 5.26 -17.88 -11.37
C GLU A 275 4.21 -17.46 -10.33
N LEU A 276 3.53 -18.41 -9.69
CA LEU A 276 2.65 -18.15 -8.56
C LEU A 276 3.38 -17.56 -7.35
N GLU A 277 4.57 -18.06 -7.00
CA GLU A 277 5.40 -17.46 -5.94
C GLU A 277 5.62 -15.97 -6.19
N LYS A 278 6.05 -15.60 -7.40
CA LYS A 278 6.25 -14.21 -7.81
C LYS A 278 4.96 -13.38 -7.78
N ASN A 279 3.87 -13.91 -8.34
CA ASN A 279 2.58 -13.20 -8.38
C ASN A 279 1.98 -13.00 -6.98
N VAL A 280 2.19 -13.94 -6.05
CA VAL A 280 1.81 -13.77 -4.63
C VAL A 280 2.66 -12.70 -3.97
N ASP A 281 3.99 -12.71 -4.15
CA ASP A 281 4.87 -11.69 -3.59
C ASP A 281 4.52 -10.28 -4.11
N GLU A 282 4.23 -10.15 -5.42
CA GLU A 282 3.74 -8.89 -6.00
C GLU A 282 2.40 -8.44 -5.39
N HIS A 283 1.46 -9.37 -5.22
CA HIS A 283 0.12 -9.09 -4.68
C HIS A 283 0.17 -8.65 -3.21
N LEU A 284 0.89 -9.39 -2.38
CA LEU A 284 1.14 -9.02 -0.98
C LEU A 284 1.88 -7.68 -0.89
N ALA A 285 2.81 -7.42 -1.81
CA ALA A 285 3.46 -6.12 -1.88
C ALA A 285 2.52 -5.00 -2.34
N THR A 286 1.39 -5.27 -3.00
CA THR A 286 0.42 -4.25 -3.44
C THR A 286 -0.68 -3.97 -2.42
N GLU A 287 -1.20 -4.98 -1.71
CA GLU A 287 -2.19 -4.78 -0.64
C GLU A 287 -1.63 -3.96 0.54
N ILE A 288 -0.31 -3.96 0.74
CA ILE A 288 0.33 -3.23 1.85
C ILE A 288 0.69 -1.77 1.47
N THR A 289 0.80 -1.41 0.18
CA THR A 289 1.35 -0.09 -0.21
C THR A 289 0.39 1.09 -0.02
N ASN A 290 -0.91 0.88 -0.19
CA ASN A 290 -1.89 1.97 -0.26
C ASN A 290 -2.89 1.98 0.91
N ALA A 291 -2.81 1.00 1.80
CA ALA A 291 -3.85 0.68 2.77
C ALA A 291 -4.35 1.89 3.57
N LYS A 292 -3.47 2.81 3.99
CA LYS A 292 -3.89 3.99 4.77
C LYS A 292 -4.64 5.03 3.94
N TYR A 293 -4.22 5.31 2.71
CA TYR A 293 -4.94 6.22 1.80
C TYR A 293 -6.21 5.56 1.23
N GLU A 294 -6.19 4.24 1.00
CA GLU A 294 -7.37 3.47 0.57
C GLU A 294 -8.41 3.39 1.69
N ALA A 295 -8.00 3.10 2.93
CA ALA A 295 -8.89 3.11 4.09
C ALA A 295 -9.51 4.48 4.36
N ALA A 296 -8.79 5.56 4.03
CA ALA A 296 -9.33 6.92 4.09
C ALA A 296 -10.24 7.27 2.89
N GLY A 297 -10.29 6.45 1.85
CA GLY A 297 -11.01 6.76 0.60
C GLY A 297 -10.34 7.83 -0.28
N GLU A 298 -9.08 8.17 -0.01
CA GLU A 298 -8.37 9.33 -0.58
C GLU A 298 -7.24 8.95 -1.54
N LEU A 299 -7.03 7.65 -1.83
CA LEU A 299 -5.94 7.20 -2.72
C LEU A 299 -6.03 7.82 -4.12
N ALA A 300 -7.21 7.80 -4.74
CA ALA A 300 -7.38 8.34 -6.08
C ALA A 300 -7.09 9.86 -6.11
N HIS A 301 -7.57 10.56 -5.09
CA HIS A 301 -7.41 12.00 -4.96
C HIS A 301 -5.94 12.41 -4.70
N VAL A 302 -5.23 11.73 -3.79
CA VAL A 302 -3.80 12.02 -3.58
C VAL A 302 -2.97 11.72 -4.83
N LYS A 303 -3.28 10.64 -5.57
CA LYS A 303 -2.65 10.35 -6.85
C LYS A 303 -2.93 11.48 -7.87
N GLU A 304 -4.16 11.98 -7.95
CA GLU A 304 -4.47 13.10 -8.84
C GLU A 304 -3.68 14.37 -8.51
N ILE A 305 -3.57 14.72 -7.22
CA ILE A 305 -2.79 15.90 -6.76
C ILE A 305 -1.31 15.75 -7.09
N ILE A 306 -0.72 14.58 -6.81
CA ILE A 306 0.70 14.32 -7.13
C ILE A 306 0.90 14.44 -8.64
N LYS A 307 0.00 13.84 -9.44
CA LYS A 307 0.05 13.90 -10.91
C LYS A 307 -0.02 15.34 -11.43
N TRP A 308 -0.87 16.17 -10.83
CA TRP A 308 -0.99 17.59 -11.20
C TRP A 308 0.34 18.33 -11.02
N GLY A 309 1.01 18.11 -9.89
CA GLY A 309 2.33 18.70 -9.61
C GLY A 309 3.41 18.20 -10.57
N THR A 310 3.47 16.89 -10.81
CA THR A 310 4.48 16.32 -11.72
C THR A 310 4.24 16.69 -13.19
N ASP A 311 2.99 16.79 -13.63
CA ASP A 311 2.66 17.29 -14.97
C ASP A 311 3.05 18.76 -15.16
N TYR A 312 2.98 19.57 -14.10
CA TYR A 312 3.52 20.93 -14.12
C TYR A 312 5.05 20.92 -14.23
N PHE A 313 5.76 20.16 -13.40
CA PHE A 313 7.23 20.07 -13.47
C PHE A 313 7.73 19.58 -14.83
N LEU A 314 7.07 18.60 -15.46
CA LEU A 314 7.45 18.13 -16.79
C LEU A 314 7.30 19.21 -17.88
N LYS A 315 6.59 20.32 -17.61
CA LYS A 315 6.47 21.47 -18.53
C LYS A 315 7.50 22.57 -18.24
N THR A 316 8.21 22.54 -17.11
CA THR A 316 9.16 23.60 -16.72
C THR A 316 10.56 23.40 -17.29
N PHE A 317 10.81 22.32 -18.03
CA PHE A 317 12.04 22.04 -18.76
C PHE A 317 11.73 21.16 -19.97
N ASN A 318 12.70 20.95 -20.88
CA ASN A 318 12.52 19.99 -21.96
C ASN A 318 12.59 18.55 -21.41
N SER A 319 11.45 18.04 -20.93
CA SER A 319 11.35 16.73 -20.29
C SER A 319 11.50 15.53 -21.25
N THR A 320 11.72 15.78 -22.54
CA THR A 320 11.99 14.75 -23.54
C THR A 320 13.48 14.64 -23.90
N ALA A 321 14.30 15.58 -23.42
CA ALA A 321 15.73 15.57 -23.62
C ALA A 321 16.46 14.86 -22.48
N ASP A 322 17.57 14.19 -22.80
CA ASP A 322 18.44 13.56 -21.80
C ASP A 322 19.24 14.56 -20.94
N THR A 323 19.42 15.78 -21.46
CA THR A 323 20.14 16.88 -20.81
C THR A 323 19.48 18.22 -21.14
N ILE A 324 19.59 19.17 -20.21
CA ILE A 324 19.09 20.53 -20.34
C ILE A 324 20.16 21.51 -19.84
N SER A 325 20.08 22.76 -20.25
CA SER A 325 20.95 23.86 -19.78
C SER A 325 20.19 24.91 -18.96
N GLN A 326 18.86 24.80 -18.89
CA GLN A 326 17.96 25.78 -18.29
C GLN A 326 16.70 25.08 -17.80
N LEU A 327 16.10 25.59 -16.73
CA LEU A 327 14.74 25.24 -16.29
C LEU A 327 14.00 26.47 -15.77
N VAL A 328 12.67 26.42 -15.81
CA VAL A 328 11.80 27.47 -15.27
C VAL A 328 11.76 27.38 -13.74
N ALA A 329 12.23 28.43 -13.08
CA ALA A 329 12.27 28.54 -11.63
C ALA A 329 11.00 29.15 -11.04
N GLN A 330 10.37 30.09 -11.75
CA GLN A 330 9.20 30.82 -11.24
C GLN A 330 8.29 31.33 -12.37
N VAL A 331 6.99 31.44 -12.10
CA VAL A 331 6.01 32.12 -12.97
C VAL A 331 5.23 33.16 -12.16
N GLY A 332 5.49 34.44 -12.44
CA GLY A 332 4.99 35.57 -11.66
C GLY A 332 6.11 36.29 -10.91
N THR A 333 5.75 37.40 -10.26
CA THR A 333 6.68 38.29 -9.54
C THR A 333 6.02 38.69 -8.24
N GLY A 334 6.72 38.47 -7.13
CA GLY A 334 6.22 38.82 -5.79
C GLY A 334 6.88 40.05 -5.19
N ASP A 335 8.11 40.39 -5.59
CA ASP A 335 8.90 41.43 -4.93
C ASP A 335 8.29 42.81 -5.15
N THR A 336 8.18 43.56 -4.06
CA THR A 336 7.68 44.94 -4.03
C THR A 336 8.75 45.94 -3.58
N SER A 337 9.99 45.49 -3.34
CA SER A 337 11.09 46.29 -2.80
C SER A 337 11.61 47.35 -3.78
N GLY A 338 11.48 47.11 -5.09
CA GLY A 338 11.95 48.02 -6.14
C GLY A 338 11.14 49.29 -6.34
N GLY A 339 10.08 49.52 -5.54
CA GLY A 339 9.25 50.71 -5.64
C GLY A 339 8.45 50.84 -6.94
N THR A 340 8.37 49.77 -7.74
CA THR A 340 7.62 49.76 -9.00
C THR A 340 6.12 49.89 -8.72
N SER A 341 5.44 50.72 -9.50
CA SER A 341 3.98 50.86 -9.43
C SER A 341 3.24 49.78 -10.23
N ASP A 342 3.98 48.90 -10.89
CA ASP A 342 3.44 47.89 -11.79
C ASP A 342 2.67 46.82 -11.00
N PRO A 343 1.47 46.43 -11.48
CA PRO A 343 0.72 45.31 -10.92
C PRO A 343 1.53 44.00 -10.94
N ASN A 344 1.63 43.33 -9.79
CA ASN A 344 2.25 42.01 -9.64
C ASN A 344 1.47 41.15 -8.62
N ASP A 345 1.97 39.95 -8.31
CA ASP A 345 1.26 38.99 -7.48
C ASP A 345 0.99 39.48 -6.05
N HIS A 346 1.83 40.38 -5.51
CA HIS A 346 1.69 40.92 -4.15
C HIS A 346 1.10 42.33 -4.10
N THR A 347 1.29 43.17 -5.12
CA THR A 347 0.63 44.48 -5.25
C THR A 347 -0.84 44.37 -5.68
N CYS A 348 -1.31 43.18 -6.07
CA CYS A 348 -2.69 42.90 -6.39
C CYS A 348 -3.38 41.96 -5.40
N TRP A 349 -4.66 42.25 -5.11
CA TRP A 349 -5.54 41.36 -4.35
C TRP A 349 -6.77 41.01 -5.18
N MET A 350 -6.60 40.08 -6.12
CA MET A 350 -7.65 39.67 -7.05
C MET A 350 -7.80 38.15 -7.11
N ARG A 351 -8.89 37.66 -7.70
CA ARG A 351 -9.05 36.22 -7.91
C ARG A 351 -8.08 35.75 -8.99
N PRO A 352 -7.54 34.53 -8.89
CA PRO A 352 -6.56 34.03 -9.87
C PRO A 352 -7.12 34.04 -11.30
N GLU A 353 -8.41 33.75 -11.49
CA GLU A 353 -9.07 33.79 -12.80
C GLU A 353 -9.28 35.20 -13.37
N ASP A 354 -9.14 36.25 -12.54
CA ASP A 354 -9.32 37.64 -12.96
C ASP A 354 -7.98 38.32 -13.36
N ILE A 355 -6.84 37.68 -13.10
CA ILE A 355 -5.49 38.25 -13.34
C ILE A 355 -5.34 38.63 -14.82
N ASP A 356 -5.01 39.90 -15.06
CA ASP A 356 -4.80 40.48 -16.40
C ASP A 356 -3.46 41.20 -16.56
N TYR A 357 -2.61 41.19 -15.52
CA TYR A 357 -1.23 41.67 -15.60
C TYR A 357 -0.28 40.57 -16.08
N THR A 358 0.86 40.98 -16.64
CA THR A 358 1.89 40.06 -17.12
C THR A 358 2.48 39.25 -15.98
N ARG A 359 2.56 37.92 -16.16
CA ARG A 359 3.24 37.00 -15.25
C ARG A 359 4.52 36.48 -15.91
N PRO A 360 5.69 37.08 -15.65
CA PRO A 360 6.92 36.68 -16.31
C PRO A 360 7.35 35.28 -15.89
N VAL A 361 8.11 34.62 -16.76
CA VAL A 361 8.73 33.33 -16.50
C VAL A 361 10.20 33.56 -16.18
N THR A 362 10.60 33.24 -14.95
CA THR A 362 12.00 33.30 -14.52
C THR A 362 12.65 31.96 -14.81
N VAL A 363 13.72 31.99 -15.61
CA VAL A 363 14.52 30.81 -15.97
C VAL A 363 15.83 30.86 -15.23
N CYS A 364 16.33 29.69 -14.84
CA CYS A 364 17.61 29.55 -14.18
C CYS A 364 18.50 28.54 -14.92
N SER A 365 19.81 28.85 -14.97
CA SER A 365 20.86 28.03 -15.57
C SER A 365 21.78 27.36 -14.55
N THR A 366 21.77 27.79 -13.28
CA THR A 366 22.58 27.24 -12.18
C THR A 366 21.77 27.18 -10.87
N CYS A 367 20.92 26.16 -10.70
CA CYS A 367 19.98 26.01 -9.58
C CYS A 367 19.92 24.55 -9.13
N SER A 368 20.98 24.13 -8.45
CA SER A 368 21.14 22.77 -7.95
C SER A 368 20.06 22.39 -6.95
N ASP A 369 19.75 23.27 -6.02
CA ASP A 369 18.72 23.10 -5.00
C ASP A 369 17.37 22.79 -5.64
N LEU A 370 16.85 23.72 -6.45
CA LEU A 370 15.56 23.57 -7.11
C LEU A 370 15.51 22.34 -8.04
N ALA A 371 16.54 22.14 -8.85
CA ALA A 371 16.59 21.03 -9.79
C ALA A 371 16.66 19.66 -9.08
N ALA A 372 17.42 19.55 -7.99
CA ALA A 372 17.52 18.32 -7.21
C ALA A 372 16.23 18.02 -6.43
N GLU A 373 15.54 19.04 -5.91
CA GLU A 373 14.21 18.86 -5.29
C GLU A 373 13.16 18.42 -6.32
N MET A 374 13.16 19.03 -7.53
CA MET A 374 12.29 18.59 -8.61
C MET A 374 12.60 17.15 -9.05
N ALA A 375 13.88 16.77 -9.12
CA ALA A 375 14.27 15.39 -9.38
C ALA A 375 13.76 14.43 -8.31
N ALA A 376 13.88 14.80 -7.02
CA ALA A 376 13.35 14.03 -5.89
C ALA A 376 11.82 13.86 -5.99
N ALA A 377 11.10 14.92 -6.37
CA ALA A 377 9.65 14.87 -6.55
C ALA A 377 9.22 13.95 -7.71
N LEU A 378 9.88 14.02 -8.87
CA LEU A 378 9.60 13.13 -9.99
C LEU A 378 9.97 11.67 -9.67
N ALA A 379 11.11 11.43 -9.01
CA ALA A 379 11.56 10.10 -8.61
C ALA A 379 10.64 9.46 -7.56
N SER A 380 10.23 10.19 -6.53
CA SER A 380 9.27 9.67 -5.54
C SER A 380 7.90 9.41 -6.17
N ALA A 381 7.42 10.30 -7.05
CA ALA A 381 6.17 10.09 -7.77
C ALA A 381 6.21 8.88 -8.72
N SER A 382 7.35 8.57 -9.34
CA SER A 382 7.45 7.40 -10.21
C SER A 382 7.21 6.08 -9.47
N ILE A 383 7.52 6.04 -8.17
CA ILE A 383 7.22 4.90 -7.28
C ILE A 383 5.71 4.84 -7.02
N VAL A 384 5.06 5.98 -6.74
CA VAL A 384 3.60 6.06 -6.53
C VAL A 384 2.81 5.58 -7.76
N PHE A 385 3.29 5.91 -8.96
CA PHE A 385 2.67 5.54 -10.24
C PHE A 385 3.27 4.28 -10.87
N LYS A 386 3.90 3.39 -10.10
CA LYS A 386 4.50 2.14 -10.63
C LYS A 386 3.52 1.29 -11.45
N ASP A 387 2.24 1.35 -11.12
CA ASP A 387 1.11 0.71 -11.81
C ASP A 387 0.89 1.30 -13.22
N ASN A 388 1.10 2.60 -13.39
CA ASN A 388 1.15 3.26 -14.68
C ASN A 388 2.58 3.27 -15.23
N LYS A 389 3.02 2.13 -15.79
CA LYS A 389 4.40 1.94 -16.28
C LYS A 389 4.88 3.03 -17.25
N LEU A 390 4.02 3.54 -18.13
CA LEU A 390 4.38 4.59 -19.09
C LEU A 390 4.65 5.92 -18.39
N TYR A 391 3.75 6.31 -17.48
CA TYR A 391 3.91 7.54 -16.72
C TYR A 391 5.09 7.46 -15.75
N SER A 392 5.23 6.35 -15.02
CA SER A 392 6.37 6.11 -14.13
C SER A 392 7.72 6.22 -14.87
N LYS A 393 7.86 5.60 -16.04
CA LYS A 393 9.07 5.74 -16.87
C LYS A 393 9.33 7.18 -17.31
N LYS A 394 8.28 7.92 -17.69
CA LYS A 394 8.38 9.34 -18.05
C LYS A 394 8.89 10.18 -16.87
N LEU A 395 8.39 9.89 -15.66
CA LEU A 395 8.83 10.57 -14.44
C LEU A 395 10.28 10.26 -14.09
N VAL A 396 10.70 8.98 -14.15
CA VAL A 396 12.10 8.59 -13.93
C VAL A 396 13.02 9.30 -14.92
N HIS A 397 12.69 9.31 -16.21
CA HIS A 397 13.50 9.99 -17.22
C HIS A 397 13.63 11.50 -16.93
N GLY A 398 12.51 12.17 -16.62
CA GLY A 398 12.53 13.58 -16.22
C GLY A 398 13.39 13.83 -14.97
N ALA A 399 13.33 12.94 -13.99
CA ALA A 399 14.13 13.01 -12.77
C ALA A 399 15.63 12.88 -13.07
N GLU A 400 16.03 11.95 -13.94
CA GLU A 400 17.41 11.77 -14.39
C GLU A 400 17.95 13.00 -15.13
N THR A 401 17.14 13.60 -16.01
CA THR A 401 17.49 14.83 -16.74
C THR A 401 17.73 16.01 -15.78
N LEU A 402 16.82 16.22 -14.84
CA LEU A 402 16.95 17.28 -13.82
C LEU A 402 18.14 17.02 -12.90
N TRP A 403 18.36 15.77 -12.49
CA TRP A 403 19.49 15.40 -11.65
C TRP A 403 20.83 15.69 -12.34
N LYS A 404 20.97 15.32 -13.62
CA LYS A 404 22.17 15.66 -14.41
C LYS A 404 22.41 17.16 -14.46
N PHE A 405 21.35 17.95 -14.70
CA PHE A 405 21.44 19.42 -14.68
C PHE A 405 21.87 19.95 -13.31
N ALA A 406 21.22 19.50 -12.23
CA ALA A 406 21.50 19.92 -10.86
C ALA A 406 22.97 19.69 -10.46
N ARG A 407 23.56 18.58 -10.95
CA ARG A 407 24.93 18.17 -10.63
C ARG A 407 25.99 18.87 -11.47
N ASN A 408 25.70 19.11 -12.76
CA ASN A 408 26.64 19.69 -13.71
C ASN A 408 26.66 21.23 -13.64
N GLN A 409 25.52 21.88 -13.43
CA GLN A 409 25.39 23.33 -13.40
C GLN A 409 25.14 23.83 -11.98
N ARG A 410 26.20 23.83 -11.16
CA ARG A 410 26.05 24.10 -9.72
C ARG A 410 25.78 25.55 -9.39
N GLY A 411 24.78 25.79 -8.56
CA GLY A 411 24.45 27.11 -8.04
C GLY A 411 23.17 27.07 -7.21
N SER A 412 22.87 28.16 -6.52
CA SER A 412 21.59 28.30 -5.83
C SER A 412 20.59 29.02 -6.72
N TYR A 413 19.33 28.57 -6.73
CA TYR A 413 18.29 29.18 -7.54
C TYR A 413 17.90 30.61 -7.10
N SER A 414 18.16 30.96 -5.84
CA SER A 414 17.89 32.29 -5.29
C SER A 414 19.12 33.21 -5.28
N ALA A 415 20.21 32.79 -5.93
CA ALA A 415 21.44 33.58 -6.00
C ALA A 415 21.24 34.92 -6.74
N GLY A 416 22.07 35.91 -6.40
CA GLY A 416 22.13 37.19 -7.14
C GLY A 416 20.94 38.12 -6.92
N GLY A 417 20.14 37.92 -5.86
CA GLY A 417 18.99 38.78 -5.57
C GLY A 417 17.79 38.50 -6.47
N ALA A 418 17.62 37.25 -6.92
CA ALA A 418 16.42 36.83 -7.64
C ALA A 418 15.14 37.11 -6.82
N ASP A 419 14.02 37.39 -7.50
CA ASP A 419 12.71 37.66 -6.86
C ASP A 419 12.35 36.61 -5.79
N ALA A 420 12.64 35.33 -6.07
CA ALA A 420 12.42 34.21 -5.16
C ALA A 420 13.17 34.35 -3.83
N ALA A 421 14.33 35.02 -3.78
CA ALA A 421 15.12 35.18 -2.56
C ALA A 421 14.40 36.00 -1.48
N THR A 422 13.45 36.86 -1.85
CA THR A 422 12.65 37.63 -0.89
C THR A 422 11.61 36.75 -0.17
N PHE A 423 11.26 35.60 -0.73
CA PHE A 423 10.18 34.73 -0.26
C PHE A 423 10.66 33.35 0.19
N TYR A 424 11.47 32.70 -0.65
CA TYR A 424 11.96 31.35 -0.51
C TYR A 424 13.48 31.32 -0.72
N ASN A 425 14.24 32.08 0.07
CA ASN A 425 15.70 32.06 -0.04
C ASN A 425 16.31 30.68 0.31
N SER A 426 17.11 30.13 -0.60
CA SER A 426 17.86 28.91 -0.37
C SER A 426 19.01 29.13 0.61
N THR A 427 19.16 28.22 1.57
CA THR A 427 20.30 28.19 2.48
C THR A 427 21.52 27.53 1.84
N MET A 428 21.33 26.38 1.18
CA MET A 428 22.34 25.64 0.44
C MET A 428 21.66 24.63 -0.50
N TYR A 429 22.45 23.86 -1.27
CA TYR A 429 21.93 22.81 -2.17
C TYR A 429 22.45 21.41 -1.82
N TRP A 430 23.25 21.29 -0.76
CA TRP A 430 23.98 20.06 -0.46
C TRP A 430 23.07 18.98 0.12
N ASP A 431 22.10 19.37 0.93
CA ASP A 431 21.08 18.49 1.47
C ASP A 431 20.07 18.05 0.41
N GLU A 432 19.76 18.86 -0.60
CA GLU A 432 18.98 18.41 -1.76
C GLU A 432 19.72 17.33 -2.56
N PHE A 433 21.06 17.33 -2.60
CA PHE A 433 21.79 16.22 -3.20
C PHE A 433 21.72 14.93 -2.35
N VAL A 434 21.67 15.03 -1.02
CA VAL A 434 21.44 13.84 -0.18
C VAL A 434 20.01 13.32 -0.38
N TRP A 435 19.04 14.22 -0.35
CA TRP A 435 17.60 13.94 -0.52
C TRP A 435 17.27 13.38 -1.90
N GLY A 436 17.63 14.11 -2.95
CA GLY A 436 17.42 13.69 -4.34
C GLY A 436 18.22 12.44 -4.67
N GLY A 437 19.44 12.29 -4.18
CA GLY A 437 20.23 11.07 -4.39
C GLY A 437 19.58 9.83 -3.79
N ALA A 438 18.98 9.97 -2.60
CA ALA A 438 18.23 8.87 -1.97
C ALA A 438 16.97 8.50 -2.78
N TRP A 439 16.19 9.49 -3.22
CA TRP A 439 14.99 9.22 -4.04
C TRP A 439 15.31 8.67 -5.43
N MET A 440 16.34 9.21 -6.10
CA MET A 440 16.82 8.69 -7.38
C MET A 440 17.27 7.24 -7.25
N TYR A 441 17.96 6.89 -6.15
CA TYR A 441 18.31 5.51 -5.87
C TYR A 441 17.09 4.61 -5.71
N TYR A 442 16.08 5.03 -4.94
CA TYR A 442 14.85 4.25 -4.75
C TYR A 442 14.05 4.07 -6.04
N ALA A 443 14.02 5.08 -6.90
CA ALA A 443 13.28 5.04 -8.16
C ALA A 443 13.97 4.20 -9.25
N THR A 444 15.31 4.09 -9.22
CA THR A 444 16.10 3.50 -10.33
C THR A 444 16.91 2.26 -9.97
N GLY A 445 17.20 2.05 -8.68
CA GLY A 445 18.16 1.04 -8.23
C GLY A 445 19.62 1.34 -8.56
N ASN A 446 19.92 2.47 -9.21
CA ASN A 446 21.28 2.80 -9.65
C ASN A 446 22.16 3.20 -8.45
N GLN A 447 23.16 2.37 -8.17
CA GLN A 447 24.05 2.51 -7.01
C GLN A 447 24.84 3.81 -6.99
N SER A 448 25.06 4.46 -8.15
CA SER A 448 25.79 5.75 -8.21
C SER A 448 25.08 6.84 -7.39
N TYR A 449 23.74 6.81 -7.32
CA TYR A 449 22.96 7.75 -6.52
C TYR A 449 23.13 7.50 -5.02
N LEU A 450 23.07 6.23 -4.59
CA LEU A 450 23.29 5.86 -3.19
C LEU A 450 24.73 6.17 -2.76
N TYR A 451 25.71 5.86 -3.61
CA TYR A 451 27.11 6.19 -3.36
C TYR A 451 27.29 7.68 -3.11
N LEU A 452 26.65 8.54 -3.91
CA LEU A 452 26.70 9.97 -3.70
C LEU A 452 25.98 10.38 -2.40
N ALA A 453 24.74 9.94 -2.18
CA ALA A 453 23.91 10.31 -1.03
C ALA A 453 24.52 9.88 0.32
N SER A 454 25.33 8.83 0.32
CA SER A 454 26.05 8.32 1.48
C SER A 454 27.53 8.71 1.51
N HIS A 455 27.99 9.56 0.58
CA HIS A 455 29.39 9.97 0.55
C HIS A 455 29.71 10.88 1.76
N PRO A 456 30.73 10.58 2.58
CA PRO A 456 31.03 11.35 3.81
C PRO A 456 31.24 12.85 3.58
N THR A 457 31.90 13.22 2.48
CA THR A 457 32.10 14.63 2.11
C THR A 457 30.77 15.34 1.83
N LEU A 458 29.83 14.68 1.13
CA LEU A 458 28.54 15.28 0.85
C LEU A 458 27.74 15.45 2.14
N ALA A 459 27.70 14.41 2.98
CA ALA A 459 27.07 14.45 4.29
C ALA A 459 27.60 15.63 5.14
N LYS A 460 28.93 15.82 5.15
CA LYS A 460 29.58 16.93 5.87
C LYS A 460 29.15 18.30 5.34
N HIS A 461 29.07 18.48 4.03
CA HIS A 461 28.65 19.75 3.42
C HIS A 461 27.16 20.03 3.65
N ALA A 462 26.32 18.99 3.64
CA ALA A 462 24.89 19.06 3.92
C ALA A 462 24.55 19.35 5.39
N GLY A 463 25.55 19.55 6.26
CA GLY A 463 25.29 19.82 7.67
C GLY A 463 25.12 18.57 8.54
N ALA A 464 25.28 17.35 8.01
CA ALA A 464 24.93 16.11 8.71
C ALA A 464 25.58 16.01 10.09
N PHE A 465 26.87 16.38 10.21
CA PHE A 465 27.65 16.25 11.44
C PHE A 465 27.73 17.54 12.28
N TRP A 466 26.94 18.56 11.92
CA TRP A 466 26.96 19.85 12.58
C TRP A 466 25.79 19.97 13.56
N GLY A 467 26.02 20.63 14.70
CA GLY A 467 24.95 21.08 15.57
C GLY A 467 24.43 22.46 15.13
N GLY A 468 23.22 22.81 15.55
CA GLY A 468 22.64 24.11 15.25
C GLY A 468 21.23 24.23 15.83
N PRO A 469 20.69 25.46 15.91
CA PRO A 469 19.34 25.69 16.42
C PRO A 469 18.29 24.95 15.56
N ASP A 470 18.42 25.00 14.22
CA ASP A 470 17.49 24.37 13.27
C ASP A 470 17.90 22.90 12.92
N TYR A 471 18.85 22.29 13.64
CA TYR A 471 19.21 20.88 13.39
C TYR A 471 18.06 19.94 13.77
N GLY A 472 17.71 19.01 12.88
CA GLY A 472 16.55 18.13 13.08
C GLY A 472 15.22 18.72 12.60
N VAL A 473 15.22 19.90 11.97
CA VAL A 473 14.02 20.55 11.44
C VAL A 473 13.92 20.32 9.92
N LEU A 474 12.92 19.55 9.50
CA LEU A 474 12.58 19.37 8.07
C LEU A 474 11.72 20.54 7.57
N SER A 475 12.08 21.10 6.42
CA SER A 475 11.34 22.20 5.79
C SER A 475 11.38 22.14 4.26
N TRP A 476 10.81 23.16 3.61
CA TRP A 476 10.95 23.34 2.17
C TRP A 476 12.40 23.70 1.76
N ASP A 477 13.24 24.18 2.69
CA ASP A 477 14.62 24.62 2.46
C ASP A 477 15.67 23.65 3.02
N ASN A 478 15.36 22.91 4.10
CA ASN A 478 16.28 21.96 4.71
C ASN A 478 15.70 20.54 4.66
N LYS A 479 16.34 19.67 3.87
CA LYS A 479 15.93 18.28 3.62
C LYS A 479 16.69 17.26 4.43
N LEU A 480 17.77 17.66 5.08
CA LEU A 480 18.73 16.75 5.71
C LEU A 480 18.05 15.76 6.66
N THR A 481 17.17 16.24 7.53
CA THR A 481 16.46 15.40 8.51
C THR A 481 15.58 14.36 7.82
N GLY A 482 14.86 14.77 6.76
CA GLY A 482 14.03 13.86 5.97
C GLY A 482 14.89 12.82 5.24
N ALA A 483 16.02 13.24 4.67
CA ALA A 483 16.96 12.36 3.99
C ALA A 483 17.63 11.36 4.93
N GLN A 484 17.96 11.76 6.16
CA GLN A 484 18.50 10.87 7.19
C GLN A 484 17.48 9.80 7.61
N VAL A 485 16.21 10.18 7.81
CA VAL A 485 15.13 9.22 8.09
C VAL A 485 14.94 8.26 6.91
N LEU A 486 14.95 8.78 5.68
CA LEU A 486 14.83 7.97 4.46
C LEU A 486 15.99 6.98 4.34
N LEU A 487 17.23 7.40 4.51
CA LEU A 487 18.40 6.52 4.42
C LEU A 487 18.53 5.58 5.63
N THR A 488 17.97 5.95 6.78
CA THR A 488 17.83 5.04 7.92
C THR A 488 16.94 3.85 7.58
N ARG A 489 15.85 4.08 6.83
CA ARG A 489 15.01 3.01 6.30
C ARG A 489 15.81 2.00 5.48
N LEU A 490 16.64 2.51 4.57
CA LEU A 490 17.49 1.67 3.73
C LEU A 490 18.40 0.77 4.57
N ARG A 491 19.02 1.35 5.59
CA ARG A 491 19.88 0.62 6.51
C ARG A 491 19.12 -0.47 7.27
N LEU A 492 17.97 -0.13 7.84
CA LEU A 492 17.17 -1.05 8.65
C LEU A 492 16.65 -2.25 7.85
N PHE A 493 16.25 -2.04 6.59
CA PHE A 493 15.58 -3.08 5.81
C PHE A 493 16.48 -3.81 4.82
N LEU A 494 17.47 -3.13 4.21
CA LEU A 494 18.33 -3.75 3.20
C LEU A 494 19.78 -3.95 3.66
N SER A 495 20.25 -3.18 4.65
CA SER A 495 21.61 -3.32 5.21
C SER A 495 22.73 -3.45 4.14
N PRO A 496 22.91 -2.43 3.28
CA PRO A 496 23.75 -2.52 2.07
C PRO A 496 25.25 -2.76 2.29
N GLY A 497 25.76 -2.68 3.53
CA GLY A 497 27.17 -2.94 3.82
C GLY A 497 28.13 -1.88 3.25
N TYR A 498 29.38 -2.28 3.01
CA TYR A 498 30.43 -1.40 2.46
C TYR A 498 30.13 -1.01 0.99
N PRO A 499 30.39 0.24 0.56
CA PRO A 499 31.00 1.37 1.29
C PRO A 499 30.00 2.25 2.07
N TYR A 500 28.72 1.88 2.11
CA TYR A 500 27.64 2.75 2.57
C TYR A 500 27.45 2.75 4.10
N GLU A 501 27.73 1.62 4.75
CA GLU A 501 27.34 1.36 6.14
C GLU A 501 27.81 2.43 7.13
N GLN A 502 29.02 2.97 6.97
CA GLN A 502 29.55 3.95 7.92
C GLN A 502 28.69 5.22 7.97
N THR A 503 28.34 5.77 6.81
CA THR A 503 27.50 6.97 6.73
C THR A 503 26.06 6.65 7.11
N LEU A 504 25.52 5.52 6.64
CA LEU A 504 24.14 5.12 6.98
C LEU A 504 23.95 4.87 8.47
N LYS A 505 24.93 4.26 9.15
CA LYS A 505 24.95 4.12 10.60
C LYS A 505 24.94 5.48 11.30
N THR A 506 25.69 6.43 10.76
CA THR A 506 25.73 7.78 11.30
C THR A 506 24.38 8.49 11.13
N TYR A 507 23.74 8.40 9.95
CA TYR A 507 22.40 8.93 9.73
C TYR A 507 21.35 8.28 10.64
N HIS A 508 21.43 6.97 10.89
CA HIS A 508 20.56 6.28 11.84
C HIS A 508 20.74 6.77 13.28
N ASN A 509 21.99 6.94 13.72
CA ASN A 509 22.29 7.49 15.05
C ASN A 509 21.78 8.94 15.19
N GLN A 510 21.95 9.75 14.14
CA GLN A 510 21.47 11.14 14.12
C GLN A 510 19.96 11.21 14.13
N THR A 511 19.30 10.37 13.33
CA THR A 511 17.84 10.22 13.36
C THR A 511 17.38 9.90 14.79
N SER A 512 18.03 8.95 15.47
CA SER A 512 17.71 8.60 16.85
C SER A 512 17.84 9.80 17.79
N ILE A 513 18.93 10.59 17.68
CA ILE A 513 19.15 11.81 18.48
C ILE A 513 18.08 12.88 18.19
N ILE A 514 17.72 13.06 16.91
CA ILE A 514 16.69 14.01 16.50
C ILE A 514 15.33 13.61 17.08
N MET A 515 14.98 12.32 17.04
CA MET A 515 13.73 11.84 17.65
C MET A 515 13.70 12.05 19.17
N CYS A 516 14.85 11.92 19.85
CA CYS A 516 14.96 12.31 21.26
C CYS A 516 14.71 13.80 21.46
N SER A 517 15.27 14.67 20.60
CA SER A 517 15.11 16.12 20.69
C SER A 517 13.64 16.60 20.62
N PHE A 518 12.77 15.80 19.98
CA PHE A 518 11.34 16.07 19.88
C PHE A 518 10.56 15.75 21.16
N LEU A 519 11.13 15.01 22.11
CA LEU A 519 10.46 14.65 23.36
C LEU A 519 10.51 15.80 24.37
N PRO A 520 9.48 15.97 25.22
CA PRO A 520 9.39 17.06 26.18
C PRO A 520 10.43 17.01 27.30
N TYR A 521 11.09 15.86 27.47
CA TYR A 521 12.13 15.66 28.49
C TYR A 521 13.47 16.30 28.10
N PHE A 522 13.67 16.66 26.83
CA PHE A 522 14.89 17.27 26.33
C PHE A 522 14.70 18.77 26.07
N THR A 523 15.75 19.54 26.30
CA THR A 523 15.76 21.00 26.19
C THR A 523 16.17 21.50 24.81
N SER A 524 16.25 20.62 23.80
CA SER A 524 16.66 20.97 22.43
C SER A 524 15.68 21.96 21.78
N PHE A 525 14.38 21.76 22.00
CA PHE A 525 13.34 22.66 21.52
C PHE A 525 12.45 23.14 22.67
N ASN A 526 12.19 24.44 22.68
CA ASN A 526 11.20 25.04 23.58
C ASN A 526 9.79 24.58 23.21
N ARG A 527 8.87 24.71 24.17
CA ARG A 527 7.44 24.46 23.96
C ARG A 527 6.63 25.66 24.42
N THR A 528 5.49 25.91 23.76
CA THR A 528 4.50 26.85 24.26
C THR A 528 3.88 26.32 25.57
N ARG A 529 3.10 27.15 26.28
CA ARG A 529 2.41 26.70 27.51
C ARG A 529 1.36 25.64 27.19
N GLY A 530 0.77 25.69 25.99
CA GLY A 530 -0.14 24.69 25.47
C GLY A 530 0.52 23.40 24.98
N GLY A 531 1.85 23.30 24.99
CA GLY A 531 2.58 22.07 24.63
C GLY A 531 3.01 21.95 23.17
N LEU A 532 2.85 23.00 22.35
CA LEU A 532 3.31 23.02 20.96
C LEU A 532 4.84 23.16 20.92
N ILE A 533 5.52 22.28 20.20
CA ILE A 533 6.97 22.36 19.98
C ILE A 533 7.36 23.57 19.10
N GLN A 534 8.39 24.30 19.50
CA GLN A 534 8.86 25.52 18.81
C GLN A 534 10.09 25.24 17.93
N LEU A 535 9.89 24.49 16.85
CA LEU A 535 10.95 24.10 15.90
C LEU A 535 11.54 25.27 15.11
N ASN A 536 10.82 26.39 15.02
CA ASN A 536 11.30 27.62 14.38
C ASN A 536 11.76 28.68 15.40
N HIS A 537 12.04 28.28 16.65
CA HIS A 537 12.51 29.15 17.73
C HIS A 537 11.57 30.31 18.08
N GLY A 538 10.26 30.10 17.94
CA GLY A 538 9.24 31.08 18.28
C GLY A 538 9.08 32.20 17.26
N ARG A 539 9.66 32.05 16.07
CA ARG A 539 9.36 32.86 14.88
C ARG A 539 7.90 32.62 14.42
N PRO A 540 7.32 33.48 13.57
CA PRO A 540 6.00 33.24 12.97
C PRO A 540 5.92 31.95 12.14
N GLN A 541 4.69 31.51 11.85
CA GLN A 541 4.38 30.35 11.01
C GLN A 541 4.96 28.99 11.50
N PRO A 542 4.79 28.62 12.78
CA PRO A 542 5.41 27.42 13.33
C PRO A 542 4.82 26.10 12.81
N LEU A 543 3.54 26.07 12.42
CA LEU A 543 2.83 24.80 12.25
C LEU A 543 3.38 23.93 11.12
N GLN A 544 3.94 24.53 10.06
CA GLN A 544 4.57 23.77 8.97
C GLN A 544 5.72 22.88 9.44
N TYR A 545 6.48 23.31 10.44
CA TYR A 545 7.60 22.54 10.99
C TYR A 545 7.08 21.46 11.94
N VAL A 546 6.05 21.79 12.73
CA VAL A 546 5.43 20.88 13.70
C VAL A 546 4.85 19.64 13.01
N VAL A 547 4.10 19.84 11.92
CA VAL A 547 3.54 18.70 11.17
C VAL A 547 4.61 17.83 10.53
N ASN A 548 5.71 18.42 10.04
CA ASN A 548 6.84 17.67 9.51
C ASN A 548 7.51 16.82 10.61
N ALA A 549 7.72 17.37 11.81
CA ALA A 549 8.27 16.63 12.94
C ALA A 549 7.33 15.49 13.39
N ALA A 550 6.01 15.75 13.45
CA ALA A 550 5.01 14.72 13.76
C ALA A 550 5.03 13.58 12.72
N PHE A 551 5.11 13.92 11.43
CA PHE A 551 5.24 12.94 10.36
C PHE A 551 6.52 12.10 10.50
N LEU A 552 7.69 12.73 10.65
CA LEU A 552 8.95 12.01 10.75
C LEU A 552 9.05 11.13 12.01
N ALA A 553 8.53 11.59 13.14
CA ALA A 553 8.46 10.81 14.38
C ALA A 553 7.60 9.55 14.21
N THR A 554 6.43 9.70 13.58
CA THR A 554 5.54 8.58 13.28
C THR A 554 6.19 7.61 12.28
N LEU A 555 6.81 8.13 11.23
CA LEU A 555 7.46 7.33 10.20
C LEU A 555 8.65 6.52 10.75
N PHE A 556 9.47 7.12 11.61
CA PHE A 556 10.59 6.43 12.25
C PHE A 556 10.09 5.36 13.24
N SER A 557 9.03 5.65 14.00
CA SER A 557 8.35 4.63 14.82
C SER A 557 7.91 3.44 13.98
N ASP A 558 7.29 3.69 12.82
CA ASP A 558 6.83 2.62 11.92
C ASP A 558 8.01 1.82 11.34
N TYR A 559 9.16 2.46 11.09
CA TYR A 559 10.37 1.75 10.67
C TYR A 559 10.92 0.83 11.76
N LEU A 560 10.95 1.29 13.01
CA LEU A 560 11.41 0.49 14.14
C LEU A 560 10.46 -0.70 14.39
N ASP A 561 9.15 -0.46 14.45
CA ASP A 561 8.14 -1.51 14.61
C ASP A 561 8.23 -2.54 13.47
N ALA A 562 8.41 -2.08 12.23
CA ALA A 562 8.58 -2.98 11.09
C ALA A 562 9.92 -3.72 11.10
N ALA A 563 10.98 -3.15 11.67
CA ALA A 563 12.26 -3.83 11.87
C ALA A 563 12.27 -4.72 13.14
N ASP A 564 11.10 -5.01 13.73
CA ASP A 564 10.94 -5.77 14.98
C ASP A 564 11.82 -5.21 16.12
N THR A 565 12.02 -3.89 16.10
CA THR A 565 12.81 -3.14 17.07
C THR A 565 11.86 -2.40 18.02
N PRO A 566 11.74 -2.79 19.30
CA PRO A 566 10.67 -2.32 20.20
C PRO A 566 10.79 -0.85 20.63
N GLY A 567 11.89 -0.17 20.29
CA GLY A 567 12.19 1.18 20.73
C GLY A 567 13.60 1.61 20.39
N TRP A 568 14.04 2.74 20.93
CA TRP A 568 15.39 3.25 20.75
C TRP A 568 15.91 3.91 22.04
N TYR A 569 17.20 4.20 22.07
CA TYR A 569 17.84 4.81 23.22
C TYR A 569 18.05 6.30 23.02
N CYS A 570 17.71 7.08 24.06
CA CYS A 570 18.09 8.48 24.20
C CYS A 570 19.09 8.60 25.35
N GLY A 571 20.38 8.51 25.04
CA GLY A 571 21.43 8.38 26.04
C GLY A 571 21.28 7.05 26.80
N PRO A 572 21.23 7.05 28.14
CA PRO A 572 21.08 5.82 28.92
C PRO A 572 19.64 5.29 28.98
N ASN A 573 18.66 6.07 28.50
CA ASN A 573 17.24 5.77 28.69
C ASN A 573 16.63 5.13 27.43
N PHE A 574 15.94 4.01 27.61
CA PHE A 574 15.18 3.34 26.56
C PHE A 574 13.74 3.89 26.47
N TYR A 575 13.27 4.12 25.25
CA TYR A 575 11.90 4.54 24.95
C TYR A 575 11.26 3.59 23.95
N SER A 576 10.02 3.19 24.20
CA SER A 576 9.24 2.40 23.23
C SER A 576 8.85 3.25 22.03
N THR A 577 8.61 2.61 20.89
CA THR A 577 8.14 3.24 19.64
C THR A 577 6.86 4.08 19.84
N ASP A 578 5.97 3.67 20.75
CA ASP A 578 4.75 4.41 21.12
C ASP A 578 4.99 5.84 21.57
N VAL A 579 6.15 6.12 22.16
CA VAL A 579 6.48 7.47 22.66
C VAL A 579 6.53 8.48 21.51
N LEU A 580 7.00 8.10 20.32
CA LEU A 580 7.02 8.99 19.15
C LEU A 580 5.65 9.18 18.54
N ARG A 581 4.86 8.11 18.43
CA ARG A 581 3.47 8.22 17.98
C ARG A 581 2.69 9.12 18.92
N LYS A 582 2.88 8.98 20.24
CA LYS A 582 2.21 9.84 21.22
C LYS A 582 2.65 11.29 21.12
N PHE A 583 3.94 11.55 20.91
CA PHE A 583 4.41 12.89 20.59
C PHE A 583 3.69 13.45 19.35
N ALA A 584 3.69 12.73 18.24
CA ALA A 584 3.05 13.17 17.00
C ALA A 584 1.55 13.43 17.20
N GLU A 585 0.82 12.54 17.87
CA GLU A 585 -0.59 12.73 18.26
C GLU A 585 -0.78 14.04 19.03
N THR A 586 0.04 14.33 20.04
CA THR A 586 -0.14 15.56 20.83
C THR A 586 0.02 16.82 19.98
N GLN A 587 0.90 16.80 18.98
CA GLN A 587 1.12 17.94 18.10
C GLN A 587 -0.02 18.10 17.09
N ILE A 588 -0.52 16.99 16.52
CA ILE A 588 -1.68 17.02 15.61
C ILE A 588 -2.95 17.37 16.37
N ASP A 589 -3.20 16.80 17.55
CA ASP A 589 -4.30 17.18 18.43
C ASP A 589 -4.29 18.67 18.75
N TYR A 590 -3.12 19.24 19.06
CA TYR A 590 -2.97 20.68 19.28
C TYR A 590 -3.44 21.47 18.07
N ILE A 591 -3.02 21.07 16.85
CA ILE A 591 -3.42 21.70 15.59
C ILE A 591 -4.93 21.58 15.37
N LEU A 592 -5.53 20.43 15.69
CA LEU A 592 -6.95 20.15 15.47
C LEU A 592 -7.88 20.73 16.54
N GLY A 593 -7.35 21.26 17.65
CA GLY A 593 -8.12 22.05 18.62
C GLY A 593 -7.80 21.83 20.09
N LYS A 594 -6.95 20.86 20.43
CA LYS A 594 -6.50 20.58 21.81
C LYS A 594 -5.40 21.55 22.23
N ASN A 595 -5.71 22.83 22.19
CA ASN A 595 -4.82 23.93 22.54
C ASN A 595 -5.53 24.90 23.49
N PRO A 596 -4.80 25.85 24.12
CA PRO A 596 -5.39 26.80 25.07
C PRO A 596 -6.55 27.63 24.52
N ARG A 597 -6.65 27.78 23.19
CA ARG A 597 -7.74 28.51 22.53
C ARG A 597 -8.95 27.65 22.20
N LYS A 598 -8.87 26.32 22.38
CA LYS A 598 -9.91 25.35 21.98
C LYS A 598 -10.34 25.55 20.52
N MET A 599 -9.37 25.84 19.65
CA MET A 599 -9.57 26.29 18.28
C MET A 599 -8.77 25.41 17.32
N SER A 600 -9.41 24.84 16.31
CA SER A 600 -8.68 24.19 15.21
C SER A 600 -7.91 25.24 14.42
N TYR A 601 -6.68 24.93 14.01
CA TYR A 601 -5.91 25.70 13.03
C TYR A 601 -6.09 25.18 11.59
N VAL A 602 -6.97 24.18 11.40
CA VAL A 602 -7.37 23.68 10.08
C VAL A 602 -8.76 24.25 9.74
N VAL A 603 -8.82 25.01 8.65
CA VAL A 603 -10.04 25.70 8.22
C VAL A 603 -11.12 24.69 7.85
N GLY A 604 -12.33 24.87 8.39
CA GLY A 604 -13.46 23.98 8.16
C GLY A 604 -13.47 22.71 9.02
N PHE A 605 -12.49 22.52 9.90
CA PHE A 605 -12.44 21.39 10.84
C PHE A 605 -12.87 21.81 12.25
N GLY A 606 -13.79 21.06 12.86
CA GLY A 606 -14.35 21.34 14.18
C GLY A 606 -15.29 22.55 14.21
N ASN A 607 -15.78 22.90 15.41
CA ASN A 607 -16.78 23.97 15.58
C ASN A 607 -16.16 25.37 15.71
N HIS A 608 -14.84 25.47 15.91
CA HIS A 608 -14.13 26.73 16.09
C HIS A 608 -12.82 26.70 15.30
N TYR A 609 -12.75 27.46 14.19
CA TYR A 609 -11.62 27.52 13.26
C TYR A 609 -11.49 28.93 12.64
N PRO A 610 -10.37 29.29 11.99
CA PRO A 610 -10.12 30.63 11.46
C PRO A 610 -11.06 30.95 10.30
N LYS A 611 -11.63 32.16 10.32
CA LYS A 611 -12.58 32.63 9.29
C LYS A 611 -12.00 33.74 8.43
N HIS A 612 -10.85 34.30 8.79
CA HIS A 612 -10.21 35.44 8.11
C HIS A 612 -8.85 35.04 7.55
N VAL A 613 -8.83 33.99 6.72
CA VAL A 613 -7.60 33.41 6.14
C VAL A 613 -6.97 34.38 5.14
N HIS A 614 -5.65 34.60 5.21
CA HIS A 614 -4.85 35.40 4.25
C HIS A 614 -4.79 34.69 2.88
N HIS A 615 -5.89 34.69 2.16
CA HIS A 615 -6.01 33.96 0.89
C HIS A 615 -6.93 34.69 -0.08
N ARG A 616 -6.39 35.12 -1.23
CA ARG A 616 -7.08 35.96 -2.23
C ARG A 616 -8.39 35.31 -2.70
N GLY A 617 -8.32 34.08 -3.23
CA GLY A 617 -9.50 33.35 -3.72
C GLY A 617 -10.53 33.01 -2.63
N ALA A 618 -10.13 32.95 -1.36
CA ALA A 618 -11.06 32.69 -0.27
C ALA A 618 -11.80 33.98 0.16
N SER A 619 -11.08 35.11 0.13
CA SER A 619 -11.58 36.42 0.59
C SER A 619 -12.52 37.13 -0.39
N ILE A 620 -12.45 36.82 -1.69
CA ILE A 620 -13.23 37.51 -2.73
C ILE A 620 -14.46 36.67 -3.12
N PRO A 621 -15.68 37.22 -3.08
CA PRO A 621 -16.90 36.45 -3.33
C PRO A 621 -16.98 35.95 -4.77
N LYS A 622 -17.52 34.73 -4.94
CA LYS A 622 -17.84 34.16 -6.25
C LYS A 622 -19.18 34.69 -6.77
N ASN A 623 -19.19 35.91 -7.31
CA ASN A 623 -20.43 36.59 -7.72
C ASN A 623 -20.45 37.08 -9.18
N LYS A 624 -19.68 36.45 -10.08
CA LYS A 624 -19.55 36.81 -11.52
C LYS A 624 -19.09 38.26 -11.81
N ILE A 625 -18.78 39.06 -10.79
CA ILE A 625 -18.21 40.40 -10.93
C ILE A 625 -16.69 40.27 -10.97
N LYS A 626 -16.02 40.81 -11.99
CA LYS A 626 -14.56 40.93 -12.04
C LYS A 626 -14.12 42.12 -11.16
N TYR A 627 -13.15 41.91 -10.28
CA TYR A 627 -12.58 42.97 -9.46
C TYR A 627 -11.18 43.33 -9.94
N SER A 628 -10.86 44.62 -9.98
CA SER A 628 -9.52 45.09 -10.35
C SER A 628 -8.50 44.76 -9.26
N CYS A 629 -7.22 44.72 -9.65
CA CYS A 629 -6.05 44.50 -8.78
C CYS A 629 -6.13 45.23 -7.42
N LYS A 630 -6.32 46.56 -7.42
CA LYS A 630 -6.47 47.37 -6.20
C LYS A 630 -7.89 47.35 -5.63
N GLY A 631 -8.90 47.18 -6.49
CA GLY A 631 -10.30 47.14 -6.09
C GLY A 631 -10.63 45.96 -5.16
N GLY A 632 -9.84 44.89 -5.21
CA GLY A 632 -10.01 43.76 -4.31
C GLY A 632 -9.39 43.93 -2.92
N TYR A 633 -8.60 44.99 -2.65
CA TYR A 633 -8.12 45.27 -1.29
C TYR A 633 -9.25 45.51 -0.28
N LYS A 634 -10.43 45.97 -0.74
CA LYS A 634 -11.62 46.03 0.11
C LYS A 634 -12.00 44.68 0.72
N PHE A 635 -11.68 43.56 0.04
CA PHE A 635 -11.90 42.21 0.55
C PHE A 635 -10.75 41.76 1.45
N ARG A 636 -9.50 42.14 1.15
CA ARG A 636 -8.36 41.95 2.05
C ARG A 636 -8.63 42.57 3.43
N ASP A 637 -9.07 43.82 3.42
CA ASP A 637 -9.19 44.67 4.61
C ASP A 637 -10.58 44.56 5.28
N SER A 638 -11.47 43.76 4.71
CA SER A 638 -12.82 43.52 5.25
C SER A 638 -12.76 42.86 6.63
N LYS A 639 -13.57 43.35 7.58
CA LYS A 639 -13.77 42.69 8.88
C LYS A 639 -14.74 41.50 8.83
N LYS A 640 -15.37 41.24 7.68
CA LYS A 640 -16.25 40.09 7.51
C LYS A 640 -15.41 38.82 7.29
N PRO A 641 -15.91 37.64 7.67
CA PRO A 641 -15.35 36.35 7.28
C PRO A 641 -15.08 36.23 5.79
N ASN A 642 -14.14 35.36 5.41
CA ASN A 642 -13.95 34.98 4.01
C ASN A 642 -15.26 34.39 3.46
N PRO A 643 -15.78 34.90 2.32
CA PRO A 643 -17.02 34.40 1.72
C PRO A 643 -16.92 32.96 1.22
N ASN A 644 -15.71 32.50 0.86
CA ASN A 644 -15.48 31.11 0.45
C ASN A 644 -14.63 30.43 1.54
N THR A 645 -15.13 29.33 2.10
CA THR A 645 -14.38 28.53 3.08
C THR A 645 -13.35 27.67 2.35
N ILE A 646 -12.07 27.86 2.65
CA ILE A 646 -10.97 27.05 2.10
C ILE A 646 -10.74 25.81 2.97
N ILE A 647 -11.64 24.84 2.82
CA ILE A 647 -11.69 23.64 3.67
C ILE A 647 -10.35 22.88 3.61
N GLY A 648 -9.87 22.44 4.77
CA GLY A 648 -8.63 21.66 4.92
C GLY A 648 -7.36 22.50 5.00
N ALA A 649 -7.41 23.79 4.70
CA ALA A 649 -6.22 24.64 4.77
C ALA A 649 -5.76 24.85 6.21
N MET A 650 -4.56 24.38 6.53
CA MET A 650 -3.87 24.72 7.77
C MET A 650 -3.30 26.13 7.69
N VAL A 651 -3.68 27.00 8.62
CA VAL A 651 -3.08 28.35 8.74
C VAL A 651 -1.69 28.29 9.39
N ALA A 652 -0.94 29.38 9.29
CA ALA A 652 0.40 29.52 9.88
C ALA A 652 0.46 29.18 11.39
N GLY A 653 -0.59 29.52 12.14
CA GLY A 653 -0.79 29.11 13.52
C GLY A 653 -0.35 30.14 14.57
N PRO A 654 -0.20 29.74 15.84
CA PRO A 654 -0.03 30.66 16.96
C PRO A 654 1.39 31.21 17.10
N ASP A 655 1.55 32.23 17.94
CA ASP A 655 2.85 32.70 18.40
C ASP A 655 3.46 31.79 19.48
N LYS A 656 4.68 32.13 19.92
CA LYS A 656 5.43 31.39 20.95
C LYS A 656 4.77 31.32 22.34
N ARG A 657 3.62 31.97 22.55
CA ARG A 657 2.85 32.00 23.80
C ARG A 657 1.41 31.51 23.62
N ASP A 658 1.14 30.73 22.57
CA ASP A 658 -0.20 30.23 22.21
C ASP A 658 -1.18 31.34 21.79
N GLY A 659 -0.68 32.56 21.51
CA GLY A 659 -1.48 33.67 21.00
C GLY A 659 -1.83 33.47 19.53
N PHE A 660 -3.07 33.77 19.14
CA PHE A 660 -3.51 33.69 17.74
C PHE A 660 -4.50 34.80 17.42
N HIS A 661 -4.30 35.46 16.28
CA HIS A 661 -5.16 36.53 15.80
C HIS A 661 -5.72 36.16 14.43
N ASP A 662 -7.04 35.88 14.37
CA ASP A 662 -7.76 35.60 13.11
C ASP A 662 -8.01 36.91 12.34
N VAL A 663 -6.93 37.45 11.76
CA VAL A 663 -6.92 38.72 11.02
C VAL A 663 -6.29 38.49 9.65
N ARG A 664 -7.07 38.70 8.59
CA ARG A 664 -6.69 38.42 7.20
C ARG A 664 -5.41 39.12 6.75
N THR A 665 -5.18 40.36 7.17
CA THR A 665 -3.96 41.09 6.79
C THR A 665 -2.72 40.58 7.52
N ASN A 666 -2.88 39.77 8.56
CA ASN A 666 -1.79 39.23 9.37
C ASN A 666 -1.43 37.81 8.91
N TYR A 667 -0.63 37.75 7.85
CA TYR A 667 -0.17 36.51 7.24
C TYR A 667 0.63 35.62 8.22
N ASN A 668 1.31 36.20 9.21
CA ASN A 668 2.03 35.47 10.25
C ASN A 668 1.19 34.46 11.03
N TYR A 669 -0.14 34.68 11.14
CA TYR A 669 -1.07 33.78 11.79
C TYR A 669 -1.99 33.05 10.80
N THR A 670 -2.44 33.74 9.76
CA THR A 670 -3.59 33.31 8.94
C THR A 670 -3.24 32.85 7.53
N GLU A 671 -1.96 32.83 7.15
CA GLU A 671 -1.51 32.36 5.84
C GLU A 671 -1.39 30.84 5.81
N PRO A 672 -2.12 30.14 4.91
CA PRO A 672 -1.88 28.74 4.64
C PRO A 672 -0.79 28.56 3.57
N THR A 673 0.02 27.52 3.70
CA THR A 673 1.07 27.19 2.71
C THR A 673 0.92 25.76 2.19
N LEU A 674 1.34 25.54 0.93
CA LEU A 674 1.40 24.18 0.37
C LEU A 674 2.37 23.30 1.16
N ALA A 675 3.55 23.83 1.53
CA ALA A 675 4.55 23.12 2.32
C ALA A 675 4.00 22.64 3.67
N GLY A 676 3.24 23.49 4.39
CA GLY A 676 2.61 23.11 5.64
C GLY A 676 1.52 22.04 5.46
N ASN A 677 0.69 22.16 4.42
CA ASN A 677 -0.38 21.18 4.19
C ASN A 677 0.15 19.82 3.69
N ALA A 678 1.27 19.80 2.95
CA ALA A 678 1.95 18.56 2.58
C ALA A 678 2.37 17.75 3.82
N GLY A 679 3.00 18.43 4.81
CA GLY A 679 3.35 17.81 6.07
C GLY A 679 2.13 17.40 6.92
N LEU A 680 1.07 18.21 6.93
CA LEU A 680 -0.17 17.89 7.66
C LEU A 680 -0.81 16.60 7.14
N VAL A 681 -1.01 16.49 5.82
CA VAL A 681 -1.61 15.29 5.20
C VAL A 681 -0.75 14.07 5.46
N ALA A 682 0.58 14.19 5.31
CA ALA A 682 1.51 13.10 5.61
C ALA A 682 1.43 12.63 7.07
N ALA A 683 1.36 13.56 8.03
CA ALA A 683 1.24 13.24 9.45
C ALA A 683 -0.11 12.59 9.78
N LEU A 684 -1.22 13.12 9.25
CA LEU A 684 -2.57 12.56 9.47
C LEU A 684 -2.67 11.13 8.95
N VAL A 685 -2.17 10.88 7.74
CA VAL A 685 -2.19 9.54 7.15
C VAL A 685 -1.25 8.61 7.91
N ALA A 686 -0.06 9.05 8.31
CA ALA A 686 0.85 8.22 9.11
C ALA A 686 0.24 7.80 10.46
N LEU A 687 -0.51 8.70 11.10
CA LEU A 687 -1.22 8.45 12.36
C LEU A 687 -2.52 7.64 12.20
N SER A 688 -3.09 7.58 10.99
CA SER A 688 -4.32 6.82 10.72
C SER A 688 -4.11 5.28 10.74
N GLY A 689 -5.15 4.56 11.13
CA GLY A 689 -5.21 3.10 11.17
C GLY A 689 -4.75 2.45 12.49
N GLU A 690 -5.17 1.21 12.74
CA GLU A 690 -4.74 0.42 13.91
C GLU A 690 -3.31 -0.11 13.73
N ARG A 691 -2.55 -0.15 14.84
CA ARG A 691 -1.11 -0.51 14.87
C ARG A 691 -0.83 -1.94 14.44
N THR A 692 -1.78 -2.85 14.67
CA THR A 692 -1.62 -4.30 14.48
C THR A 692 -1.94 -4.77 13.06
N THR A 693 -2.71 -4.00 12.29
CA THR A 693 -3.23 -4.39 10.97
C THR A 693 -2.48 -3.74 9.81
N ASN A 694 -1.79 -2.61 10.02
CA ASN A 694 -1.20 -1.80 8.95
C ASN A 694 0.31 -1.54 9.17
N LYS A 695 1.13 -2.61 9.14
CA LYS A 695 2.60 -2.47 9.09
C LYS A 695 2.99 -1.70 7.82
N ILE A 696 3.96 -0.79 7.93
CA ILE A 696 4.46 -0.03 6.77
C ILE A 696 4.97 -1.00 5.69
N ASP A 697 4.55 -0.79 4.43
CA ASP A 697 5.05 -1.56 3.29
C ASP A 697 6.57 -1.44 3.25
N LYS A 698 7.28 -2.55 3.44
CA LYS A 698 8.75 -2.60 3.41
C LYS A 698 9.28 -2.60 1.97
N ASN A 699 8.53 -3.16 1.02
CA ASN A 699 9.06 -3.67 -0.24
C ASN A 699 8.86 -2.70 -1.41
N THR A 700 7.70 -2.04 -1.52
CA THR A 700 7.38 -1.28 -2.74
C THR A 700 8.38 -0.17 -3.02
N ILE A 701 8.81 0.57 -2.00
CA ILE A 701 9.78 1.66 -2.20
C ILE A 701 11.15 1.16 -2.71
N PHE A 702 11.42 -0.15 -2.58
CA PHE A 702 12.62 -0.81 -3.06
C PHE A 702 12.38 -1.63 -4.32
N SER A 703 11.23 -1.53 -4.99
CA SER A 703 10.91 -2.39 -6.14
C SER A 703 11.87 -2.24 -7.32
N ALA A 704 12.52 -1.09 -7.46
CA ALA A 704 13.55 -0.86 -8.47
C ALA A 704 14.98 -1.17 -7.98
N VAL A 705 15.16 -1.42 -6.67
CA VAL A 705 16.45 -1.70 -6.07
C VAL A 705 16.81 -3.18 -6.31
N PRO A 706 17.94 -3.48 -6.96
CA PRO A 706 18.34 -4.86 -7.17
C PRO A 706 18.68 -5.54 -5.84
N PRO A 707 18.50 -6.88 -5.73
CA PRO A 707 18.92 -7.64 -4.56
C PRO A 707 20.41 -7.38 -4.25
N MET A 708 20.71 -6.95 -3.03
CA MET A 708 22.06 -6.57 -2.62
C MET A 708 22.98 -7.77 -2.36
N PHE A 709 22.40 -8.95 -2.20
CA PHE A 709 23.13 -10.21 -2.04
C PHE A 709 22.83 -11.13 -3.23
N PRO A 710 23.82 -11.90 -3.72
CA PRO A 710 23.55 -12.94 -4.68
C PRO A 710 22.54 -13.93 -4.09
N THR A 711 21.61 -14.40 -4.89
CA THR A 711 20.76 -15.54 -4.52
C THR A 711 21.67 -16.69 -4.07
N PRO A 712 21.40 -17.34 -2.92
CA PRO A 712 22.15 -18.53 -2.52
C PRO A 712 22.23 -19.51 -3.70
N PRO A 713 23.38 -20.15 -3.95
CA PRO A 713 23.48 -21.14 -5.00
C PRO A 713 22.40 -22.22 -4.79
N PRO A 714 21.82 -22.79 -5.86
CA PRO A 714 20.86 -23.87 -5.73
C PRO A 714 21.47 -24.99 -4.86
N PRO A 715 20.66 -25.68 -4.02
CA PRO A 715 21.16 -26.78 -3.22
C PRO A 715 21.86 -27.78 -4.15
N PRO A 716 23.01 -28.35 -3.72
CA PRO A 716 23.72 -29.33 -4.54
C PRO A 716 22.77 -30.45 -4.95
N ALA A 717 22.93 -30.94 -6.18
CA ALA A 717 22.11 -32.03 -6.69
C ALA A 717 22.09 -33.18 -5.66
N PRO A 718 20.94 -33.83 -5.42
CA PRO A 718 20.86 -34.96 -4.51
C PRO A 718 21.95 -35.96 -4.85
N TRP A 719 22.81 -36.27 -3.87
CA TRP A 719 23.86 -37.27 -4.04
C TRP A 719 23.21 -38.58 -4.46
N LYS A 720 23.55 -39.05 -5.66
CA LYS A 720 23.17 -40.38 -6.15
C LYS A 720 24.32 -41.34 -5.79
N PRO A 721 24.08 -42.34 -4.93
CA PRO A 721 25.04 -43.40 -4.65
C PRO A 721 25.42 -44.18 -5.92
#